data_AF-A0A952CZ95-F1
#
_entry.id   AF-A0A952CZ95-F1
#
_cell.length_a   1.000
_cell.length_b   1.000
_cell.length_c   1.000
_cell.angle_alpha   90.00
_cell.angle_beta   90.00
_cell.angle_gamma   90.00
#
_symmetry.space_group_name_H-M   'P 1'
#
loop_
_entity.id
_entity.type
_entity.pdbx_description
1 polymer ?
#
loop_
_entity_poly.entity_id
_entity_poly.type
_entity_poly.pdbx_seq_one_letter_code
_entity_poly.pdbx_strand_id
1 'polypeptide(L)'
;MGWLNEIGQVADGPPTHVDGIRALALAGGRLVSTTGWQGGLIVRDAGDLAYLGQKSLTRPQGQAGDPALTTVTLGGREALVLHGLGADARLWWADLPGDLLAGTTPLDFGGRTITALAALALPGGGDALYTTDLGSNAITLWRRDPDGTLHETGTITVPWGTTTAPPVPPPGSGAEIVAPQVFATAAGNWLVTAETRGASLSLWHLGPDGAATSAGRLTAAEGLAVGLPSALAVTQAGGRDFILVGAAGSGSLTVVELTAAGDMVIRDHVLDDRATRFGGLSVLQAVQAGGQTLVLAGGADDGLTLMSLLPSGRLVHLETLADSTGLTLANPLALVVHVAGGNIIVDVAGEGETGQSRLALPLAALGDVLQAGDAGGTLSGGAGGDILIDGPGSDVLQGGAGADTFVLGPDGRPDTILDFTLGEDMIDLSAWGRIRDPGALSIRRINGGGVEISHGEEVLQVFSGTARPLQVTDFNAANLLGLDHVPIIPATPWQPPPEGPDWPLLPHLPGPGRLFAGLPGDDVVAGTSGDDVMFGGGGRDRLSGGAGDDLIFGEGAVEPFDTVAGQVVRLYQLVLGRAPDAAGFADWAGRLLSPQADMVQVVRGFIESPEFRAAVAPGSAGFVTALLAHRDGTAPAPAEVAAGVARLAAGIDRADFTLALLGDAGLGRAVIDTAFHHSAAGIEAGDSALAFHLLRGVLGRDPDAGEFTDALHALAGGLAPGDVVDGIMDAGNRLRPGQGSNADFVSRAYEMILGRAPDDDGLADWVARLRGGASRADVVAGIAGSIEAADLGAAALRDWMRAQGPDDRLEGGAGDNVLAGGLWADTFVFAQADGGRQRVLDLEPWDVVELQGFGYGTADEALARISQHGADAVLADQGVEIVFHHVDAGTLTADMFILS
;
A
#
# COMPACT_ATOMS: atom_id res chain seq x y z
N MET A 1 17.21 5.67 21.77
CA MET A 1 16.86 5.44 23.19
C MET A 1 17.82 4.47 23.88
N GLY A 2 18.74 3.82 23.15
CA GLY A 2 19.79 2.98 23.73
C GLY A 2 19.25 1.65 24.27
N TRP A 3 18.11 1.19 23.75
CA TRP A 3 17.55 -0.11 24.08
C TRP A 3 18.50 -1.20 23.60
N LEU A 4 18.87 -1.17 22.32
CA LEU A 4 19.83 -2.09 21.72
C LEU A 4 21.24 -1.51 21.78
N ASN A 5 22.11 -2.13 22.58
CA ASN A 5 23.51 -1.77 22.70
C ASN A 5 24.40 -2.81 22.05
N GLU A 6 25.33 -2.39 21.20
CA GLU A 6 26.35 -3.30 20.67
C GLU A 6 27.26 -3.78 21.81
N ILE A 7 27.36 -5.10 21.97
CA ILE A 7 28.21 -5.74 22.97
C ILE A 7 29.29 -6.64 22.36
N GLY A 8 29.31 -6.76 21.04
CA GLY A 8 30.39 -7.42 20.33
C GLY A 8 30.14 -7.51 18.83
N GLN A 9 31.22 -7.51 18.07
CA GLN A 9 31.25 -7.86 16.66
C GLN A 9 32.26 -8.99 16.48
N VAL A 10 31.89 -9.99 15.69
CA VAL A 10 32.71 -11.19 15.52
C VAL A 10 32.92 -11.49 14.05
N ALA A 11 34.17 -11.30 13.62
CA ALA A 11 34.65 -11.52 12.26
C ALA A 11 35.83 -12.51 12.21
N ASP A 12 36.15 -13.18 13.32
CA ASP A 12 37.29 -14.09 13.40
C ASP A 12 36.97 -15.46 12.76
N GLY A 13 37.70 -15.83 11.72
CA GLY A 13 37.50 -17.08 10.99
C GLY A 13 38.10 -17.02 9.59
N PRO A 14 38.07 -18.14 8.83
CA PRO A 14 38.39 -18.09 7.41
C PRO A 14 37.37 -17.19 6.70
N PRO A 15 37.79 -16.29 5.79
CA PRO A 15 36.88 -15.40 5.05
C PRO A 15 35.69 -16.13 4.43
N THR A 16 35.93 -17.34 3.91
CA THR A 16 34.89 -18.19 3.34
C THR A 16 33.77 -18.56 4.32
N HIS A 17 33.94 -18.44 5.64
CA HIS A 17 32.96 -18.83 6.65
C HIS A 17 32.39 -17.63 7.43
N VAL A 18 32.86 -16.43 7.17
CA VAL A 18 32.40 -15.19 7.84
C VAL A 18 31.91 -14.14 6.85
N ASP A 19 32.29 -14.20 5.58
CA ASP A 19 31.80 -13.27 4.55
C ASP A 19 30.46 -13.76 3.98
N GLY A 20 29.45 -12.89 4.01
CA GLY A 20 28.13 -13.18 3.43
C GLY A 20 27.41 -14.32 4.16
N ILE A 21 27.29 -14.19 5.49
CA ILE A 21 26.46 -15.06 6.32
C ILE A 21 25.01 -15.00 5.81
N ARG A 22 24.42 -16.17 5.58
CA ARG A 22 23.06 -16.34 5.01
C ARG A 22 22.04 -16.83 6.02
N ALA A 23 22.47 -17.51 7.08
CA ALA A 23 21.58 -17.90 8.16
C ALA A 23 22.32 -17.99 9.50
N LEU A 24 21.57 -17.71 10.56
CA LEU A 24 21.95 -17.86 11.96
C LEU A 24 20.91 -18.78 12.62
N ALA A 25 21.34 -19.63 13.52
CA ALA A 25 20.45 -20.46 14.33
C ALA A 25 21.05 -20.73 15.72
N LEU A 26 20.19 -20.86 16.72
CA LEU A 26 20.56 -21.31 18.06
C LEU A 26 20.14 -22.76 18.27
N ALA A 27 21.03 -23.57 18.81
CA ALA A 27 20.72 -24.91 19.30
C ALA A 27 21.68 -25.31 20.42
N GLY A 28 21.15 -25.78 21.56
CA GLY A 28 21.93 -26.34 22.66
C GLY A 28 22.90 -25.35 23.30
N GLY A 29 22.53 -24.07 23.38
CA GLY A 29 23.41 -23.01 23.87
C GLY A 29 24.54 -22.64 22.91
N ARG A 30 24.43 -23.03 21.63
CA ARG A 30 25.39 -22.69 20.59
C ARG A 30 24.74 -21.86 19.50
N LEU A 31 25.49 -20.88 19.02
CA LEU A 31 25.15 -20.06 17.86
C LEU A 31 25.85 -20.63 16.64
N VAL A 32 25.08 -20.95 15.61
CA VAL A 32 25.59 -21.53 14.36
C VAL A 32 25.30 -20.56 13.23
N SER A 33 26.33 -20.23 12.45
CA SER A 33 26.22 -19.44 11.24
C SER A 33 26.57 -20.27 10.02
N THR A 34 25.97 -19.95 8.87
CA THR A 34 26.36 -20.48 7.56
C THR A 34 26.51 -19.34 6.56
N THR A 35 27.50 -19.45 5.69
CA THR A 35 27.68 -18.58 4.52
C THR A 35 27.20 -19.26 3.23
N GLY A 36 27.21 -18.55 2.10
CA GLY A 36 26.89 -19.11 0.78
C GLY A 36 27.81 -20.23 0.28
N TRP A 37 27.55 -20.72 -0.93
CA TRP A 37 28.31 -21.82 -1.55
C TRP A 37 29.81 -21.54 -1.67
N GLN A 38 30.63 -22.57 -1.42
CA GLN A 38 32.10 -22.51 -1.21
C GLN A 38 32.53 -21.94 0.14
N GLY A 39 31.57 -21.62 1.00
CA GLY A 39 31.82 -21.22 2.36
C GLY A 39 31.75 -22.33 3.39
N GLY A 40 31.21 -22.04 4.57
CA GLY A 40 31.01 -23.06 5.59
C GLY A 40 30.16 -22.65 6.79
N LEU A 41 30.08 -23.59 7.72
CA LEU A 41 29.45 -23.43 9.02
C LEU A 41 30.47 -22.98 10.05
N ILE A 42 30.10 -22.05 10.93
CA ILE A 42 30.83 -21.78 12.17
C ILE A 42 29.90 -22.04 13.35
N VAL A 43 30.45 -22.66 14.40
CA VAL A 43 29.77 -22.87 15.68
C VAL A 43 30.49 -22.06 16.75
N ARG A 44 29.71 -21.27 17.48
CA ARG A 44 30.16 -20.46 18.62
C ARG A 44 29.35 -20.75 19.87
N ASP A 45 29.89 -20.40 21.02
CA ASP A 45 29.13 -20.40 22.26
C ASP A 45 28.10 -19.27 22.21
N ALA A 46 26.84 -19.54 22.55
CA ALA A 46 25.81 -18.51 22.50
C ALA A 46 25.99 -17.45 23.60
N GLY A 47 26.70 -17.75 24.70
CA GLY A 47 26.92 -16.82 25.80
C GLY A 47 28.02 -15.80 25.49
N ASP A 48 29.21 -16.26 25.10
CA ASP A 48 30.40 -15.40 24.96
C ASP A 48 30.95 -15.30 23.52
N LEU A 49 30.30 -15.92 22.54
CA LEU A 49 30.72 -16.01 21.14
C LEU A 49 32.08 -16.69 20.93
N ALA A 50 32.61 -17.41 21.91
CA ALA A 50 33.85 -18.15 21.76
C ALA A 50 33.75 -19.11 20.57
N TYR A 51 34.76 -19.11 19.72
CA TYR A 51 34.84 -20.04 18.59
C TYR A 51 34.93 -21.48 19.09
N LEU A 52 34.01 -22.33 18.61
CA LEU A 52 33.97 -23.74 19.00
C LEU A 52 34.34 -24.66 17.83
N GLY A 53 33.99 -24.34 16.57
CA GLY A 53 34.44 -25.12 15.40
C GLY A 53 33.91 -24.62 14.05
N GLN A 54 34.41 -25.18 12.94
CA GLN A 54 33.97 -24.83 11.57
C GLN A 54 33.97 -25.98 10.55
N LYS A 55 32.97 -26.06 9.67
CA LYS A 55 32.87 -27.09 8.62
C LYS A 55 32.69 -26.43 7.27
N SER A 56 33.59 -26.71 6.34
CA SER A 56 33.41 -26.26 4.96
C SER A 56 32.25 -27.01 4.30
N LEU A 57 31.43 -26.26 3.58
CA LEU A 57 30.34 -26.78 2.77
C LEU A 57 30.80 -26.88 1.31
N THR A 58 30.82 -28.09 0.78
CA THR A 58 31.19 -28.33 -0.63
C THR A 58 29.94 -28.44 -1.49
N ARG A 59 29.87 -27.68 -2.59
CA ARG A 59 28.77 -27.76 -3.57
C ARG A 59 28.89 -29.02 -4.43
N PRO A 60 27.89 -29.92 -4.46
CA PRO A 60 27.77 -30.90 -5.52
C PRO A 60 27.48 -30.19 -6.85
N GLN A 61 28.14 -30.57 -7.94
CA GLN A 61 27.91 -29.95 -9.26
C GLN A 61 26.42 -30.01 -9.64
N GLY A 62 25.81 -28.85 -9.96
CA GLY A 62 24.46 -28.77 -10.53
C GLY A 62 23.30 -28.51 -9.55
N GLN A 63 23.54 -28.28 -8.26
CA GLN A 63 22.48 -27.95 -7.29
C GLN A 63 22.29 -26.44 -7.09
N ALA A 64 21.05 -25.97 -6.88
CA ALA A 64 20.64 -24.58 -6.67
C ALA A 64 20.05 -24.36 -5.25
N GLY A 65 20.04 -23.11 -4.75
CA GLY A 65 19.52 -22.70 -3.42
C GLY A 65 20.63 -22.38 -2.41
N ASP A 66 20.47 -21.39 -1.53
CA ASP A 66 21.46 -21.06 -0.48
C ASP A 66 21.29 -21.95 0.76
N PRO A 67 22.37 -22.27 1.51
CA PRO A 67 22.25 -23.02 2.75
C PRO A 67 21.43 -22.26 3.79
N ALA A 68 20.50 -22.97 4.41
CA ALA A 68 19.65 -22.44 5.48
C ALA A 68 19.70 -23.34 6.71
N LEU A 69 19.49 -22.73 7.88
CA LEU A 69 19.54 -23.38 9.17
C LEU A 69 18.19 -23.24 9.85
N THR A 70 17.61 -24.37 10.29
CA THR A 70 16.38 -24.37 11.07
C THR A 70 16.56 -25.19 12.34
N THR A 71 16.22 -24.61 13.49
CA THR A 71 16.13 -25.33 14.75
C THR A 71 14.73 -25.90 14.93
N VAL A 72 14.65 -27.19 15.22
CA VAL A 72 13.39 -27.93 15.43
C VAL A 72 13.48 -28.82 16.65
N THR A 73 12.34 -29.23 17.20
CA THR A 73 12.29 -30.27 18.23
C THR A 73 11.85 -31.58 17.60
N LEU A 74 12.72 -32.60 17.65
CA LEU A 74 12.45 -33.95 17.15
C LEU A 74 12.58 -34.97 18.28
N GLY A 75 11.58 -35.83 18.48
CA GLY A 75 11.55 -36.80 19.56
C GLY A 75 11.71 -36.17 20.95
N GLY A 76 11.23 -34.94 21.13
CA GLY A 76 11.36 -34.15 22.36
C GLY A 76 12.76 -33.60 22.63
N ARG A 77 13.67 -33.63 21.65
CA ARG A 77 15.02 -33.08 21.74
C ARG A 77 15.23 -32.04 20.65
N GLU A 78 15.87 -30.94 21.01
CA GLU A 78 16.23 -29.90 20.05
C GLU A 78 17.27 -30.43 19.06
N ALA A 79 17.09 -30.07 17.79
CA ALA A 79 17.94 -30.45 16.68
C ALA A 79 18.09 -29.28 15.72
N LEU A 80 19.28 -29.17 15.13
CA LEU A 80 19.58 -28.22 14.08
C LEU A 80 19.57 -28.96 12.74
N VAL A 81 18.85 -28.42 11.76
CA VAL A 81 18.80 -28.94 10.41
C VAL A 81 19.44 -27.95 9.46
N LEU A 82 20.44 -28.41 8.70
CA LEU A 82 20.97 -27.71 7.54
C LEU A 82 20.25 -28.24 6.30
N HIS A 83 19.64 -27.32 5.56
CA HIS A 83 18.93 -27.59 4.33
C HIS A 83 19.32 -26.53 3.27
N GLY A 84 18.63 -26.49 2.13
CA GLY A 84 18.98 -25.63 0.99
C GLY A 84 20.19 -26.12 0.17
N LEU A 85 20.93 -27.12 0.66
CA LEU A 85 22.09 -27.73 -0.02
C LEU A 85 21.68 -28.80 -1.04
N GLY A 86 20.68 -28.53 -1.88
CA GLY A 86 20.10 -29.55 -2.76
C GLY A 86 19.40 -30.68 -1.98
N ALA A 87 19.53 -31.93 -2.45
CA ALA A 87 18.89 -33.11 -1.85
C ALA A 87 19.47 -33.56 -0.49
N ASP A 88 20.58 -32.98 -0.05
CA ASP A 88 21.42 -33.48 1.05
C ASP A 88 21.18 -32.76 2.39
N ALA A 89 19.95 -32.82 2.92
CA ALA A 89 19.66 -32.25 4.24
C ALA A 89 20.40 -33.01 5.37
N ARG A 90 20.93 -32.27 6.34
CA ARG A 90 21.75 -32.81 7.45
C ARG A 90 21.20 -32.36 8.79
N LEU A 91 21.16 -33.29 9.74
CA LEU A 91 20.69 -33.05 11.09
C LEU A 91 21.82 -33.22 12.12
N TRP A 92 21.88 -32.29 13.08
CA TRP A 92 22.62 -32.40 14.34
C TRP A 92 21.66 -32.33 15.52
N TRP A 93 21.97 -33.07 16.59
CA TRP A 93 21.28 -32.91 17.87
C TRP A 93 21.94 -31.78 18.67
N ALA A 94 21.13 -31.04 19.44
CA ALA A 94 21.57 -29.87 20.21
C ALA A 94 22.72 -30.15 21.20
N ASP A 95 22.92 -31.39 21.63
CA ASP A 95 24.09 -31.86 22.40
C ASP A 95 25.36 -31.97 21.54
N LEU A 96 25.72 -30.92 20.81
CA LEU A 96 26.90 -30.87 19.94
C LEU A 96 28.17 -31.17 20.78
N PRO A 97 28.90 -32.29 20.57
CA PRO A 97 30.12 -32.59 21.34
C PRO A 97 31.28 -31.68 20.90
N GLY A 98 32.26 -31.43 21.78
CA GLY A 98 33.39 -30.50 21.57
C GLY A 98 34.35 -30.78 20.39
N ASP A 99 34.12 -31.84 19.61
CA ASP A 99 34.78 -32.09 18.31
C ASP A 99 33.73 -31.90 17.21
N LEU A 100 33.53 -30.65 16.82
CA LEU A 100 32.20 -30.05 16.70
C LEU A 100 31.39 -30.32 15.44
N LEU A 101 31.84 -31.22 14.57
CA LEU A 101 31.31 -31.34 13.20
C LEU A 101 31.26 -32.77 12.65
N ALA A 102 31.60 -33.76 13.46
CA ALA A 102 31.49 -35.18 13.14
C ALA A 102 30.17 -35.74 13.71
N GLY A 103 29.37 -36.41 12.87
CA GLY A 103 28.16 -37.12 13.33
C GLY A 103 26.81 -36.56 12.87
N THR A 104 26.73 -35.96 11.68
CA THR A 104 25.42 -35.61 11.09
C THR A 104 24.64 -36.86 10.72
N THR A 105 23.33 -36.85 10.97
CA THR A 105 22.41 -37.83 10.39
C THR A 105 21.85 -37.28 9.08
N PRO A 106 21.90 -38.00 7.95
CA PRO A 106 21.21 -37.57 6.74
C PRO A 106 19.69 -37.60 6.94
N LEU A 107 18.98 -36.61 6.42
CA LEU A 107 17.54 -36.65 6.24
C LEU A 107 17.26 -36.79 4.75
N ASP A 108 16.70 -37.93 4.35
CA ASP A 108 16.36 -38.20 2.96
C ASP A 108 14.95 -37.71 2.66
N PHE A 109 14.87 -36.55 1.99
CA PHE A 109 13.63 -35.96 1.50
C PHE A 109 13.32 -36.38 0.06
N GLY A 110 13.75 -37.58 -0.36
CA GLY A 110 13.42 -38.15 -1.67
C GLY A 110 14.03 -37.37 -2.83
N GLY A 111 15.21 -36.76 -2.63
CA GLY A 111 15.88 -35.95 -3.65
C GLY A 111 15.44 -34.49 -3.75
N ARG A 112 14.50 -34.03 -2.90
CA ARG A 112 13.98 -32.65 -2.91
C ARG A 112 14.94 -31.66 -2.25
N THR A 113 14.95 -30.42 -2.73
CA THR A 113 15.75 -29.33 -2.16
C THR A 113 14.89 -28.51 -1.20
N ILE A 114 15.00 -28.79 0.09
CA ILE A 114 14.19 -28.15 1.13
C ILE A 114 14.62 -26.70 1.31
N THR A 115 13.69 -25.76 1.16
CA THR A 115 13.90 -24.32 1.39
C THR A 115 13.57 -23.91 2.81
N ALA A 116 12.58 -24.55 3.45
CA ALA A 116 12.25 -24.37 4.85
C ALA A 116 11.52 -25.60 5.41
N LEU A 117 11.53 -25.76 6.74
CA LEU A 117 10.87 -26.87 7.40
C LEU A 117 10.33 -26.49 8.79
N ALA A 118 9.24 -27.14 9.18
CA ALA A 118 8.71 -27.11 10.54
C ALA A 118 8.44 -28.53 11.04
N ALA A 119 8.38 -28.71 12.36
CA ALA A 119 8.21 -30.03 12.97
C ALA A 119 7.15 -30.03 14.09
N LEU A 120 6.43 -31.13 14.20
CA LEU A 120 5.51 -31.44 15.29
C LEU A 120 5.87 -32.79 15.90
N ALA A 121 6.12 -32.82 17.21
CA ALA A 121 6.31 -34.08 17.93
C ALA A 121 4.98 -34.84 18.07
N LEU A 122 4.96 -36.14 17.75
CA LEU A 122 3.74 -36.95 17.77
C LEU A 122 3.56 -37.70 19.10
N PRO A 123 2.33 -37.81 19.66
CA PRO A 123 2.06 -38.51 20.92
C PRO A 123 2.46 -39.99 20.93
N GLY A 124 2.47 -40.65 19.76
CA GLY A 124 2.87 -42.05 19.58
C GLY A 124 4.38 -42.28 19.45
N GLY A 125 5.19 -41.21 19.52
CA GLY A 125 6.61 -41.23 19.17
C GLY A 125 6.84 -40.95 17.68
N GLY A 126 8.01 -40.39 17.37
CA GLY A 126 8.31 -39.85 16.04
C GLY A 126 7.80 -38.42 15.88
N ASP A 127 7.94 -37.89 14.66
CA ASP A 127 7.71 -36.49 14.34
C ASP A 127 6.96 -36.35 13.01
N ALA A 128 6.10 -35.35 12.88
CA ALA A 128 5.62 -34.89 11.59
C ALA A 128 6.49 -33.70 11.14
N LEU A 129 6.95 -33.71 9.89
CA LEU A 129 7.67 -32.60 9.29
C LEU A 129 6.86 -32.01 8.15
N TYR A 130 6.88 -30.69 8.04
CA TYR A 130 6.23 -29.92 6.99
C TYR A 130 7.32 -29.16 6.25
N THR A 131 7.59 -29.51 4.99
CA THR A 131 8.69 -28.92 4.23
C THR A 131 8.18 -28.17 3.02
N THR A 132 8.88 -27.09 2.66
CA THR A 132 8.75 -26.41 1.38
C THR A 132 9.97 -26.72 0.54
N ASP A 133 9.79 -26.83 -0.78
CA ASP A 133 10.86 -27.21 -1.70
C ASP A 133 11.07 -26.14 -2.77
N LEU A 134 12.32 -25.98 -3.20
CA LEU A 134 12.68 -25.04 -4.25
C LEU A 134 11.91 -25.34 -5.55
N GLY A 135 11.14 -24.37 -6.03
CA GLY A 135 10.35 -24.47 -7.25
C GLY A 135 9.01 -25.23 -7.11
N SER A 136 8.62 -25.60 -5.89
CA SER A 136 7.33 -26.21 -5.56
C SER A 136 6.39 -25.19 -4.91
N ASN A 137 5.09 -25.27 -5.21
CA ASN A 137 4.03 -24.49 -4.57
C ASN A 137 3.26 -25.32 -3.52
N ALA A 138 3.91 -26.35 -2.97
CA ALA A 138 3.29 -27.32 -2.10
C ALA A 138 4.11 -27.57 -0.84
N ILE A 139 3.39 -27.86 0.25
CA ILE A 139 3.97 -28.30 1.52
C ILE A 139 3.97 -29.83 1.49
N THR A 140 5.13 -30.46 1.55
CA THR A 140 5.23 -31.91 1.67
C THR A 140 5.20 -32.33 3.14
N LEU A 141 4.37 -33.34 3.44
CA LEU A 141 4.18 -33.86 4.80
C LEU A 141 4.96 -35.14 4.94
N TRP A 142 5.81 -35.19 5.96
CA TRP A 142 6.64 -36.34 6.27
C TRP A 142 6.32 -36.87 7.65
N ARG A 143 6.36 -38.18 7.81
CA ARG A 143 6.44 -38.82 9.11
C ARG A 143 7.86 -39.34 9.31
N ARG A 144 8.48 -38.91 10.39
CA ARG A 144 9.73 -39.44 10.91
C ARG A 144 9.42 -40.47 11.97
N ASP A 145 9.72 -41.73 11.68
CA ASP A 145 9.56 -42.80 12.67
C ASP A 145 10.62 -42.65 13.80
N PRO A 146 10.41 -43.25 14.98
CA PRO A 146 11.35 -43.12 16.10
C PRO A 146 12.79 -43.58 15.80
N ASP A 147 12.99 -44.45 14.81
CA ASP A 147 14.31 -44.90 14.34
C ASP A 147 15.01 -43.88 13.41
N GLY A 148 14.31 -42.80 13.06
CA GLY A 148 14.81 -41.71 12.22
C GLY A 148 14.48 -41.85 10.73
N THR A 149 13.80 -42.92 10.31
CA THR A 149 13.37 -43.10 8.92
C THR A 149 12.29 -42.09 8.56
N LEU A 150 12.42 -41.44 7.40
CA LEU A 150 11.42 -40.51 6.87
C LEU A 150 10.52 -41.19 5.83
N HIS A 151 9.22 -40.94 5.95
CA HIS A 151 8.19 -41.39 5.04
C HIS A 151 7.37 -40.21 4.57
N GLU A 152 7.28 -39.99 3.27
CA GLU A 152 6.29 -39.05 2.73
C GLU A 152 4.88 -39.59 2.99
N THR A 153 4.03 -38.76 3.57
CA THR A 153 2.65 -39.10 3.96
C THR A 153 1.61 -38.36 3.15
N GLY A 154 1.98 -37.23 2.53
CA GLY A 154 1.09 -36.45 1.70
C GLY A 154 1.72 -35.15 1.22
N THR A 155 0.94 -34.38 0.48
CA THR A 155 1.30 -33.05 0.00
C THR A 155 0.08 -32.15 0.08
N ILE A 156 0.27 -30.92 0.54
CA ILE A 156 -0.74 -29.86 0.56
C ILE A 156 -0.37 -28.86 -0.54
N THR A 157 -1.24 -28.75 -1.54
CA THR A 157 -1.11 -27.67 -2.53
C THR A 157 -1.77 -26.42 -1.98
N VAL A 158 -1.02 -25.32 -1.89
CA VAL A 158 -1.61 -24.02 -1.56
C VAL A 158 -2.31 -23.52 -2.83
N PRO A 159 -3.63 -23.24 -2.81
CA PRO A 159 -4.37 -22.85 -4.02
C PRO A 159 -3.85 -21.51 -4.55
N TRP A 160 -3.63 -21.39 -5.86
CA TRP A 160 -3.34 -20.10 -6.49
C TRP A 160 -4.50 -19.14 -6.23
N GLY A 161 -4.22 -17.89 -5.85
CA GLY A 161 -5.23 -16.83 -5.89
C GLY A 161 -5.84 -16.77 -7.30
N THR A 162 -7.15 -16.63 -7.41
CA THR A 162 -7.86 -16.58 -8.70
C THR A 162 -7.76 -15.23 -9.40
N THR A 163 -6.89 -14.32 -8.95
CA THR A 163 -6.53 -13.11 -9.68
C THR A 163 -5.75 -13.51 -10.93
N THR A 164 -6.16 -12.96 -12.08
CA THR A 164 -5.54 -13.09 -13.41
C THR A 164 -4.03 -13.38 -13.34
N ALA A 165 -3.65 -14.56 -13.84
CA ALA A 165 -2.30 -15.07 -13.73
C ALA A 165 -1.27 -14.11 -14.37
N PRO A 166 -0.10 -13.87 -13.73
CA PRO A 166 1.06 -13.39 -14.47
C PRO A 166 1.45 -14.43 -15.55
N PRO A 167 2.21 -14.04 -16.60
CA PRO A 167 2.51 -14.91 -17.73
C PRO A 167 3.06 -16.26 -17.26
N VAL A 168 2.57 -17.34 -17.90
CA VAL A 168 2.95 -18.73 -17.61
C VAL A 168 4.46 -18.83 -17.42
N PRO A 169 4.95 -19.32 -16.25
CA PRO A 169 6.37 -19.31 -15.98
C PRO A 169 7.11 -20.34 -16.85
N PRO A 170 8.41 -20.13 -17.14
CA PRO A 170 9.25 -21.20 -17.66
C PRO A 170 9.19 -22.41 -16.70
N PRO A 171 9.30 -23.65 -17.22
CA PRO A 171 9.25 -24.85 -16.39
C PRO A 171 10.24 -24.76 -15.22
N GLY A 172 9.74 -24.77 -13.97
CA GLY A 172 10.55 -24.77 -12.75
C GLY A 172 10.43 -23.56 -11.81
N SER A 173 9.48 -22.64 -12.01
CA SER A 173 9.31 -21.45 -11.14
C SER A 173 7.91 -21.37 -10.49
N GLY A 174 7.61 -22.33 -9.61
CA GLY A 174 6.43 -22.33 -8.75
C GLY A 174 6.37 -21.11 -7.81
N ALA A 175 5.18 -20.80 -7.28
CA ALA A 175 5.02 -19.84 -6.18
C ALA A 175 5.82 -20.28 -4.95
N GLU A 176 6.58 -19.37 -4.33
CA GLU A 176 7.39 -19.68 -3.15
C GLU A 176 6.54 -19.57 -1.88
N ILE A 177 6.65 -20.60 -1.02
CA ILE A 177 6.01 -20.61 0.31
C ILE A 177 7.07 -20.18 1.32
N VAL A 178 6.75 -19.15 2.09
CA VAL A 178 7.62 -18.59 3.13
C VAL A 178 7.54 -19.46 4.39
N ALA A 179 8.71 -19.88 4.87
CA ALA A 179 9.02 -20.38 6.21
C ALA A 179 7.81 -20.89 7.01
N PRO A 180 7.33 -22.14 6.78
CA PRO A 180 6.22 -22.70 7.53
C PRO A 180 6.47 -22.64 9.04
N GLN A 181 5.45 -22.30 9.82
CA GLN A 181 5.54 -22.24 11.28
C GLN A 181 4.54 -23.23 11.90
N VAL A 182 5.03 -24.08 12.80
CA VAL A 182 4.19 -24.95 13.63
C VAL A 182 4.16 -24.39 15.04
N PHE A 183 2.96 -24.24 15.59
CA PHE A 183 2.75 -23.70 16.93
C PHE A 183 1.54 -24.35 17.60
N ALA A 184 1.49 -24.25 18.93
CA ALA A 184 0.42 -24.82 19.74
C ALA A 184 -0.37 -23.70 20.42
N THR A 185 -1.69 -23.81 20.38
CA THR A 185 -2.62 -22.96 21.13
C THR A 185 -3.45 -23.82 22.08
N ALA A 186 -4.30 -23.20 22.90
CA ALA A 186 -5.26 -23.94 23.72
C ALA A 186 -6.24 -24.80 22.89
N ALA A 187 -6.44 -24.46 21.62
CA ALA A 187 -7.36 -25.16 20.71
C ALA A 187 -6.71 -26.35 19.97
N GLY A 188 -5.38 -26.44 19.93
CA GLY A 188 -4.68 -27.51 19.22
C GLY A 188 -3.34 -27.08 18.64
N ASN A 189 -2.79 -27.92 17.77
CA ASN A 189 -1.57 -27.62 17.03
C ASN A 189 -1.93 -27.07 15.64
N TRP A 190 -1.18 -26.09 15.18
CA TRP A 190 -1.45 -25.36 13.95
C TRP A 190 -0.19 -25.28 13.10
N LEU A 191 -0.39 -25.29 11.79
CA LEU A 191 0.59 -24.92 10.80
C LEU A 191 0.11 -23.64 10.13
N VAL A 192 0.99 -22.66 9.99
CA VAL A 192 0.74 -21.46 9.18
C VAL A 192 1.83 -21.29 8.14
N THR A 193 1.44 -20.85 6.94
CA THR A 193 2.38 -20.49 5.87
C THR A 193 1.90 -19.25 5.13
N ALA A 194 2.85 -18.51 4.56
CA ALA A 194 2.55 -17.40 3.67
C ALA A 194 2.99 -17.73 2.25
N GLU A 195 2.20 -17.34 1.27
CA GLU A 195 2.47 -17.51 -0.15
C GLU A 195 3.00 -16.19 -0.72
N THR A 196 4.20 -16.20 -1.26
CA THR A 196 4.86 -14.99 -1.75
C THR A 196 4.10 -14.37 -2.95
N ARG A 197 3.65 -15.18 -3.92
CA ARG A 197 3.00 -14.66 -5.14
C ARG A 197 1.52 -14.36 -4.98
N GLY A 198 0.77 -15.27 -4.35
CA GLY A 198 -0.66 -15.07 -4.09
C GLY A 198 -0.96 -14.17 -2.90
N ALA A 199 0.06 -13.60 -2.25
CA ALA A 199 -0.08 -12.65 -1.14
C ALA A 199 -1.10 -13.14 -0.09
N SER A 200 -0.94 -14.39 0.34
CA SER A 200 -1.93 -15.04 1.20
C SER A 200 -1.31 -15.73 2.39
N LEU A 201 -2.03 -15.77 3.50
CA LEU A 201 -1.73 -16.53 4.70
C LEU A 201 -2.69 -17.72 4.76
N SER A 202 -2.17 -18.92 4.97
CA SER A 202 -2.98 -20.13 5.07
C SER A 202 -2.73 -20.81 6.40
N LEU A 203 -3.80 -21.30 7.01
CA LEU A 203 -3.80 -21.92 8.33
C LEU A 203 -4.37 -23.34 8.25
N TRP A 204 -3.66 -24.29 8.85
CA TRP A 204 -4.08 -25.68 8.95
C TRP A 204 -4.08 -26.15 10.39
N HIS A 205 -5.16 -26.81 10.79
CA HIS A 205 -5.19 -27.55 12.05
C HIS A 205 -4.46 -28.89 11.89
N LEU A 206 -3.60 -29.22 12.85
CA LEU A 206 -2.79 -30.44 12.84
C LEU A 206 -3.38 -31.50 13.76
N GLY A 207 -3.73 -32.65 13.18
CA GLY A 207 -4.19 -33.82 13.91
C GLY A 207 -3.11 -34.47 14.78
N PRO A 208 -3.49 -35.37 15.71
CA PRO A 208 -2.55 -36.08 16.58
C PRO A 208 -1.58 -37.01 15.82
N ASP A 209 -1.88 -37.34 14.56
CA ASP A 209 -1.02 -38.09 13.65
C ASP A 209 -0.16 -37.21 12.73
N GLY A 210 -0.27 -35.88 12.88
CA GLY A 210 0.42 -34.89 12.05
C GLY A 210 -0.29 -34.59 10.72
N ALA A 211 -1.46 -35.17 10.45
CA ALA A 211 -2.23 -34.81 9.27
C ALA A 211 -2.71 -33.35 9.37
N ALA A 212 -2.49 -32.56 8.32
CA ALA A 212 -2.99 -31.18 8.29
C ALA A 212 -4.35 -31.10 7.60
N THR A 213 -5.27 -30.38 8.21
CA THR A 213 -6.60 -30.07 7.66
C THR A 213 -6.73 -28.56 7.53
N SER A 214 -7.13 -28.09 6.35
CA SER A 214 -7.33 -26.65 6.10
C SER A 214 -8.31 -26.08 7.11
N ALA A 215 -7.91 -25.00 7.77
CA ALA A 215 -8.71 -24.34 8.80
C ALA A 215 -9.10 -22.91 8.42
N GLY A 216 -8.23 -22.19 7.71
CA GLY A 216 -8.54 -20.85 7.24
C GLY A 216 -7.53 -20.34 6.22
N ARG A 217 -7.90 -19.28 5.51
CA ARG A 217 -7.03 -18.53 4.64
C ARG A 217 -7.34 -17.03 4.83
N LEU A 218 -6.32 -16.20 4.74
CA LEU A 218 -6.44 -14.76 4.59
C LEU A 218 -5.75 -14.37 3.28
N THR A 219 -6.44 -13.60 2.46
CA THR A 219 -6.01 -13.11 1.15
C THR A 219 -6.15 -11.60 1.08
N ALA A 220 -5.67 -10.97 0.01
CA ALA A 220 -5.89 -9.54 -0.23
C ALA A 220 -7.39 -9.17 -0.18
N ALA A 221 -8.27 -10.02 -0.73
CA ALA A 221 -9.73 -9.82 -0.68
C ALA A 221 -10.32 -9.87 0.73
N GLU A 222 -9.62 -10.47 1.69
CA GLU A 222 -10.01 -10.54 3.11
C GLU A 222 -9.26 -9.47 3.95
N GLY A 223 -8.60 -8.51 3.29
CA GLY A 223 -7.91 -7.38 3.92
C GLY A 223 -6.41 -7.58 4.20
N LEU A 224 -5.82 -8.70 3.78
CA LEU A 224 -4.38 -8.94 3.96
C LEU A 224 -3.57 -8.14 2.92
N ALA A 225 -3.28 -6.87 3.23
CA ALA A 225 -2.57 -5.92 2.36
C ALA A 225 -1.04 -6.16 2.30
N VAL A 226 -0.61 -7.35 1.88
CA VAL A 226 0.81 -7.71 1.79
C VAL A 226 1.24 -7.93 0.34
N GLY A 227 2.40 -7.40 -0.03
CA GLY A 227 3.05 -7.67 -1.31
C GLY A 227 4.31 -8.48 -1.10
N LEU A 228 4.43 -9.65 -1.74
CA LEU A 228 5.59 -10.55 -1.60
C LEU A 228 5.96 -10.84 -0.13
N PRO A 229 5.12 -11.56 0.64
CA PRO A 229 5.52 -12.10 1.94
C PRO A 229 6.91 -12.76 1.88
N SER A 230 7.73 -12.46 2.87
CA SER A 230 9.15 -12.84 2.92
C SER A 230 9.58 -13.38 4.29
N ALA A 231 8.86 -13.02 5.36
CA ALA A 231 9.13 -13.53 6.70
C ALA A 231 7.83 -13.81 7.48
N LEU A 232 7.87 -14.84 8.33
CA LEU A 232 6.80 -15.21 9.23
C LEU A 232 7.35 -15.45 10.64
N ALA A 233 6.62 -14.96 11.64
CA ALA A 233 6.86 -15.30 13.04
C ALA A 233 5.52 -15.56 13.74
N VAL A 234 5.53 -16.42 14.76
CA VAL A 234 4.38 -16.65 15.62
C VAL A 234 4.79 -16.36 17.05
N THR A 235 3.94 -15.66 17.79
CA THR A 235 4.18 -15.29 19.18
C THR A 235 2.85 -15.17 19.94
N GLN A 236 2.94 -14.90 21.23
CA GLN A 236 1.77 -14.53 22.03
C GLN A 236 1.98 -13.16 22.69
N ALA A 237 0.89 -12.44 22.94
CA ALA A 237 0.90 -11.24 23.78
C ALA A 237 -0.40 -11.22 24.60
N GLY A 238 -0.29 -10.97 25.92
CA GLY A 238 -1.46 -10.98 26.82
C GLY A 238 -2.28 -12.29 26.81
N GLY A 239 -1.65 -13.43 26.53
CA GLY A 239 -2.31 -14.73 26.45
C GLY A 239 -3.10 -14.99 25.15
N ARG A 240 -2.95 -14.13 24.13
CA ARG A 240 -3.51 -14.30 22.79
C ARG A 240 -2.43 -14.70 21.80
N ASP A 241 -2.79 -15.50 20.81
CA ASP A 241 -1.88 -16.00 19.77
C ASP A 241 -1.86 -15.06 18.56
N PHE A 242 -0.66 -14.69 18.09
CA PHE A 242 -0.47 -13.78 16.97
C PHE A 242 0.48 -14.36 15.93
N ILE A 243 0.13 -14.17 14.66
CA ILE A 243 0.95 -14.43 13.49
C ILE A 243 1.40 -13.08 12.93
N LEU A 244 2.70 -12.92 12.77
CA LEU A 244 3.33 -11.73 12.21
C LEU A 244 3.76 -12.03 10.77
N VAL A 245 3.31 -11.22 9.83
CA VAL A 245 3.59 -11.38 8.40
C VAL A 245 4.42 -10.20 7.92
N GLY A 246 5.71 -10.43 7.68
CA GLY A 246 6.60 -9.46 7.08
C GLY A 246 6.63 -9.62 5.55
N ALA A 247 6.49 -8.51 4.84
CA ALA A 247 6.32 -8.51 3.39
C ALA A 247 7.31 -7.55 2.71
N ALA A 248 8.22 -8.11 1.92
CA ALA A 248 9.28 -7.35 1.27
C ALA A 248 8.77 -6.44 0.15
N GLY A 249 7.78 -6.91 -0.62
CA GLY A 249 7.26 -6.18 -1.78
C GLY A 249 6.44 -4.95 -1.41
N SER A 250 5.71 -5.01 -0.30
CA SER A 250 4.94 -3.87 0.23
C SER A 250 5.68 -3.08 1.32
N GLY A 251 6.85 -3.56 1.78
CA GLY A 251 7.55 -2.96 2.92
C GLY A 251 6.66 -2.89 4.16
N SER A 252 5.97 -3.98 4.51
CA SER A 252 4.95 -3.95 5.55
C SER A 252 5.05 -5.10 6.55
N LEU A 253 4.48 -4.87 7.74
CA LEU A 253 4.35 -5.84 8.82
C LEU A 253 2.88 -5.91 9.26
N THR A 254 2.25 -7.06 9.02
CA THR A 254 0.86 -7.32 9.43
C THR A 254 0.81 -8.18 10.69
N VAL A 255 -0.03 -7.81 11.66
CA VAL A 255 -0.32 -8.62 12.85
C VAL A 255 -1.70 -9.25 12.72
N VAL A 256 -1.75 -10.58 12.80
CA VAL A 256 -2.98 -11.37 12.71
C VAL A 256 -3.17 -12.13 14.01
N GLU A 257 -4.26 -11.87 14.73
CA GLU A 257 -4.67 -12.69 15.89
C GLU A 257 -5.28 -14.00 15.39
N LEU A 258 -4.81 -15.13 15.93
CA LEU A 258 -5.55 -16.38 15.87
C LEU A 258 -6.43 -16.47 17.10
N THR A 259 -7.74 -16.24 16.92
CA THR A 259 -8.69 -16.26 18.03
C THR A 259 -8.84 -17.68 18.59
N ALA A 260 -9.36 -17.79 19.82
CA ALA A 260 -9.66 -19.09 20.42
C ALA A 260 -10.68 -19.93 19.62
N ALA A 261 -11.47 -19.28 18.74
CA ALA A 261 -12.40 -19.95 17.83
C ALA A 261 -11.72 -20.54 16.58
N GLY A 262 -10.46 -20.18 16.32
CA GLY A 262 -9.72 -20.57 15.13
C GLY A 262 -9.80 -19.55 13.98
N ASP A 263 -10.45 -18.41 14.19
CA ASP A 263 -10.54 -17.33 13.20
C ASP A 263 -9.26 -16.51 13.17
N MET A 264 -8.80 -16.14 11.97
CA MET A 264 -7.71 -15.19 11.77
C MET A 264 -8.26 -13.77 11.63
N VAL A 265 -7.84 -12.87 12.52
CA VAL A 265 -8.32 -11.48 12.56
C VAL A 265 -7.13 -10.53 12.47
N ILE A 266 -7.10 -9.67 11.46
CA ILE A 266 -6.06 -8.64 11.34
C ILE A 266 -6.24 -7.62 12.48
N ARG A 267 -5.18 -7.37 13.24
CA ARG A 267 -5.16 -6.48 14.41
C ARG A 267 -4.29 -5.26 14.23
N ASP A 268 -3.25 -5.37 13.43
CA ASP A 268 -2.45 -4.23 13.04
C ASP A 268 -1.84 -4.42 11.65
N HIS A 269 -1.56 -3.32 10.97
CA HIS A 269 -0.83 -3.30 9.71
C HIS A 269 0.02 -2.04 9.66
N VAL A 270 1.33 -2.22 9.56
CA VAL A 270 2.31 -1.14 9.60
C VAL A 270 3.09 -1.11 8.29
N LEU A 271 3.25 0.09 7.74
CA LEU A 271 4.12 0.34 6.59
C LEU A 271 5.49 0.84 7.07
N ASP A 272 6.52 0.50 6.29
CA ASP A 272 7.84 1.08 6.45
C ASP A 272 7.82 2.56 6.01
N ASP A 273 8.52 3.39 6.77
CA ASP A 273 8.77 4.78 6.47
C ASP A 273 10.23 5.16 6.79
N ARG A 274 10.55 6.46 6.72
CA ARG A 274 11.92 6.94 7.00
C ARG A 274 12.35 6.79 8.47
N ALA A 275 11.41 6.55 9.38
CA ALA A 275 11.66 6.34 10.81
C ALA A 275 11.90 4.86 11.13
N THR A 276 11.46 3.93 10.28
CA THR A 276 11.71 2.49 10.38
C THR A 276 12.82 2.02 9.42
N ARG A 277 13.16 0.72 9.47
CA ARG A 277 14.27 0.09 8.72
C ARG A 277 13.91 -1.30 8.19
N PHE A 278 12.66 -1.51 7.82
CA PHE A 278 12.17 -2.83 7.39
C PHE A 278 11.50 -2.84 6.01
N GLY A 279 11.66 -1.79 5.20
CA GLY A 279 11.37 -1.84 3.77
C GLY A 279 12.18 -2.95 3.12
N GLY A 280 11.58 -3.70 2.18
CA GLY A 280 12.21 -4.92 1.67
C GLY A 280 12.44 -5.99 2.76
N LEU A 281 11.58 -6.06 3.78
CA LEU A 281 11.69 -6.90 4.97
C LEU A 281 12.25 -8.30 4.67
N SER A 282 13.37 -8.65 5.29
CA SER A 282 14.09 -9.91 5.08
C SER A 282 14.24 -10.72 6.36
N VAL A 283 14.26 -10.08 7.53
CA VAL A 283 14.33 -10.73 8.83
C VAL A 283 13.21 -10.29 9.76
N LEU A 284 12.61 -11.24 10.45
CA LEU A 284 11.56 -11.03 11.44
C LEU A 284 11.74 -12.03 12.59
N GLN A 285 11.78 -11.53 13.82
CA GLN A 285 11.82 -12.35 15.03
C GLN A 285 10.93 -11.74 16.11
N ALA A 286 10.32 -12.60 16.93
CA ALA A 286 9.57 -12.18 18.11
C ALA A 286 10.11 -12.90 19.35
N VAL A 287 10.17 -12.19 20.47
CA VAL A 287 10.64 -12.73 21.75
C VAL A 287 9.77 -12.24 22.90
N GLN A 288 9.39 -13.14 23.79
CA GLN A 288 8.73 -12.78 25.05
C GLN A 288 9.76 -12.68 26.16
N ALA A 289 9.87 -11.51 26.78
CA ALA A 289 10.73 -11.32 27.94
C ALA A 289 10.26 -10.12 28.77
N GLY A 290 10.53 -10.16 30.07
CA GLY A 290 10.20 -9.04 30.96
C GLY A 290 8.71 -8.69 31.04
N GLY A 291 7.81 -9.63 30.72
CA GLY A 291 6.36 -9.37 30.67
C GLY A 291 5.88 -8.69 29.38
N GLN A 292 6.79 -8.37 28.46
CA GLN A 292 6.49 -7.81 27.14
C GLN A 292 6.74 -8.83 26.03
N THR A 293 6.13 -8.56 24.87
CA THR A 293 6.41 -9.28 23.63
C THR A 293 7.08 -8.32 22.67
N LEU A 294 8.34 -8.54 22.35
CA LEU A 294 9.09 -7.68 21.44
C LEU A 294 9.16 -8.29 20.06
N VAL A 295 9.13 -7.43 19.05
CA VAL A 295 9.24 -7.77 17.63
C VAL A 295 10.40 -7.01 17.03
N LEU A 296 11.30 -7.72 16.35
CA LEU A 296 12.42 -7.16 15.61
C LEU A 296 12.24 -7.44 14.12
N ALA A 297 12.27 -6.38 13.33
CA ALA A 297 12.20 -6.44 11.87
C ALA A 297 13.38 -5.70 11.24
N GLY A 298 13.89 -6.22 10.13
CA GLY A 298 14.95 -5.60 9.34
C GLY A 298 14.80 -5.96 7.87
N GLY A 299 15.31 -5.08 7.00
CA GLY A 299 15.17 -5.20 5.56
C GLY A 299 16.23 -4.45 4.78
N ALA A 300 15.89 -4.05 3.56
CA ALA A 300 16.75 -3.37 2.60
C ALA A 300 17.11 -1.91 2.95
N ASP A 301 16.63 -1.38 4.08
CA ASP A 301 16.89 -0.01 4.53
C ASP A 301 18.06 0.12 5.50
N ASP A 302 18.90 -0.91 5.59
CA ASP A 302 20.11 -0.96 6.40
C ASP A 302 19.85 -0.66 7.89
N GLY A 303 19.24 -1.60 8.61
CA GLY A 303 19.00 -1.46 10.04
C GLY A 303 18.02 -2.47 10.64
N LEU A 304 17.67 -2.25 11.90
CA LEU A 304 16.65 -2.99 12.63
C LEU A 304 15.65 -2.02 13.28
N THR A 305 14.39 -2.41 13.30
CA THR A 305 13.32 -1.75 14.06
C THR A 305 12.86 -2.68 15.18
N LEU A 306 12.91 -2.19 16.41
CA LEU A 306 12.42 -2.84 17.63
C LEU A 306 11.04 -2.26 17.99
N MET A 307 10.09 -3.15 18.20
CA MET A 307 8.70 -2.83 18.54
C MET A 307 8.23 -3.68 19.72
N SER A 308 7.24 -3.19 20.46
CA SER A 308 6.46 -3.98 21.42
C SER A 308 5.11 -4.37 20.81
N LEU A 309 4.73 -5.64 20.92
CA LEU A 309 3.41 -6.14 20.53
C LEU A 309 2.49 -6.12 21.76
N LEU A 310 1.50 -5.23 21.73
CA LEU A 310 0.53 -5.09 22.79
C LEU A 310 -0.49 -6.26 22.80
N PRO A 311 -1.14 -6.54 23.94
CA PRO A 311 -2.23 -7.52 24.02
C PRO A 311 -3.41 -7.26 23.06
N SER A 312 -3.60 -6.02 22.62
CA SER A 312 -4.59 -5.64 21.60
C SER A 312 -4.23 -6.12 20.19
N GLY A 313 -2.96 -6.50 19.97
CA GLY A 313 -2.39 -6.82 18.67
C GLY A 313 -1.73 -5.62 17.97
N ARG A 314 -1.75 -4.44 18.58
CA ARG A 314 -1.08 -3.24 18.06
C ARG A 314 0.42 -3.28 18.33
N LEU A 315 1.22 -2.89 17.34
CA LEU A 315 2.66 -2.68 17.46
C LEU A 315 2.94 -1.26 17.94
N VAL A 316 3.90 -1.12 18.85
CA VAL A 316 4.38 0.18 19.35
C VAL A 316 5.87 0.26 19.06
N HIS A 317 6.31 1.34 18.42
CA HIS A 317 7.73 1.59 18.17
C HIS A 317 8.50 1.79 19.48
N LEU A 318 9.67 1.16 19.61
CA LEU A 318 10.58 1.35 20.74
C LEU A 318 11.92 1.94 20.30
N GLU A 319 12.52 1.41 19.24
CA GLU A 319 13.79 1.91 18.74
C GLU A 319 14.01 1.53 17.27
N THR A 320 14.65 2.43 16.54
CA THR A 320 15.25 2.12 15.24
C THR A 320 16.75 2.22 15.36
N LEU A 321 17.46 1.16 14.98
CA LEU A 321 18.91 1.10 14.89
C LEU A 321 19.31 1.04 13.41
N ALA A 322 19.81 2.16 12.89
CA ALA A 322 20.38 2.21 11.54
C ALA A 322 21.78 1.58 11.51
N ASP A 323 22.16 1.06 10.34
CA ASP A 323 23.51 0.59 10.11
C ASP A 323 24.55 1.71 10.29
N SER A 324 25.73 1.32 10.75
CA SER A 324 26.85 2.24 10.93
C SER A 324 28.17 1.51 10.87
N THR A 325 29.27 2.26 10.70
CA THR A 325 30.62 1.68 10.67
C THR A 325 30.92 0.92 11.97
N GLY A 326 30.92 -0.41 11.91
CA GLY A 326 31.16 -1.30 13.04
C GLY A 326 30.02 -2.27 13.33
N LEU A 327 28.81 -1.96 12.85
CA LEU A 327 27.70 -2.89 12.84
C LEU A 327 27.72 -3.70 11.55
N THR A 328 26.93 -4.78 11.54
CA THR A 328 26.68 -5.63 10.37
C THR A 328 25.19 -5.66 10.07
N LEU A 329 24.62 -4.47 9.85
CA LEU A 329 23.19 -4.25 9.66
C LEU A 329 22.84 -3.81 8.24
N ALA A 330 23.79 -3.81 7.30
CA ALA A 330 23.47 -3.55 5.91
C ALA A 330 22.61 -4.70 5.36
N ASN A 331 21.43 -4.42 4.83
CA ASN A 331 20.44 -5.41 4.38
C ASN A 331 20.42 -6.71 5.24
N PRO A 332 19.96 -6.69 6.51
CA PRO A 332 20.09 -7.85 7.39
C PRO A 332 19.52 -9.12 6.76
N LEU A 333 20.33 -10.18 6.67
CA LEU A 333 19.94 -11.45 6.02
C LEU A 333 19.67 -12.56 7.04
N ALA A 334 20.25 -12.46 8.23
CA ALA A 334 20.11 -13.44 9.27
C ALA A 334 19.97 -12.77 10.63
N LEU A 335 18.99 -13.23 11.42
CA LEU A 335 18.68 -12.69 12.73
C LEU A 335 18.29 -13.82 13.68
N VAL A 336 18.87 -13.83 14.87
CA VAL A 336 18.45 -14.70 15.97
C VAL A 336 18.36 -13.92 17.26
N VAL A 337 17.29 -14.16 18.01
CA VAL A 337 17.01 -13.49 19.28
C VAL A 337 16.84 -14.52 20.39
N HIS A 338 17.45 -14.31 21.55
CA HIS A 338 17.27 -15.16 22.71
C HIS A 338 17.49 -14.42 24.04
N VAL A 339 16.96 -14.97 25.13
CA VAL A 339 17.16 -14.41 26.46
C VAL A 339 18.33 -15.11 27.15
N ALA A 340 19.36 -14.37 27.54
CA ALA A 340 20.51 -14.89 28.26
C ALA A 340 21.13 -13.84 29.20
N GLY A 341 21.58 -14.28 30.38
CA GLY A 341 22.34 -13.43 31.30
C GLY A 341 21.62 -12.16 31.77
N GLY A 342 20.29 -12.16 31.80
CA GLY A 342 19.49 -10.97 32.15
C GLY A 342 19.31 -9.97 31.00
N ASN A 343 19.62 -10.36 29.77
CA ASN A 343 19.42 -9.55 28.57
C ASN A 343 18.64 -10.35 27.52
N ILE A 344 17.97 -9.64 26.61
CA ILE A 344 17.68 -10.15 25.28
C ILE A 344 18.93 -9.90 24.42
N ILE A 345 19.44 -10.96 23.82
CA ILE A 345 20.60 -10.95 22.94
C ILE A 345 20.09 -11.10 21.51
N VAL A 346 20.57 -10.21 20.64
CA VAL A 346 20.24 -10.15 19.22
C VAL A 346 21.53 -10.36 18.44
N ASP A 347 21.63 -11.48 17.74
CA ASP A 347 22.73 -11.78 16.82
C ASP A 347 22.22 -11.57 15.39
N VAL A 348 22.94 -10.75 14.62
CA VAL A 348 22.53 -10.31 13.28
C VAL A 348 23.70 -10.28 12.32
N ALA A 349 23.45 -10.64 11.06
CA ALA A 349 24.43 -10.53 9.99
C ALA A 349 23.79 -9.92 8.72
N GLY A 350 24.53 -8.99 8.10
CA GLY A 350 24.13 -8.22 6.94
C GLY A 350 24.70 -8.72 5.62
N GLU A 351 24.14 -8.24 4.52
CA GLU A 351 24.63 -8.50 3.17
C GLU A 351 25.95 -7.76 2.89
N GLY A 352 26.91 -8.48 2.30
CA GLY A 352 28.17 -7.87 1.87
C GLY A 352 29.12 -7.51 3.01
N GLU A 353 28.74 -7.81 4.25
CA GLU A 353 29.52 -7.54 5.44
C GLU A 353 30.21 -8.80 5.97
N THR A 354 31.38 -8.61 6.56
CA THR A 354 32.16 -9.69 7.17
C THR A 354 31.77 -9.86 8.63
N GLY A 355 31.33 -11.06 8.98
CA GLY A 355 31.03 -11.44 10.35
C GLY A 355 29.59 -11.15 10.76
N GLN A 356 29.40 -11.00 12.07
CA GLN A 356 28.11 -10.82 12.71
C GLN A 356 28.23 -9.82 13.88
N SER A 357 27.15 -9.09 14.13
CA SER A 357 27.03 -8.18 15.26
C SER A 357 26.15 -8.79 16.33
N ARG A 358 26.49 -8.50 17.58
CA ARG A 358 25.70 -8.86 18.76
C ARG A 358 25.28 -7.61 19.51
N LEU A 359 23.97 -7.47 19.63
CA LEU A 359 23.33 -6.43 20.42
C LEU A 359 22.73 -7.05 21.69
N ALA A 360 22.64 -6.24 22.75
CA ALA A 360 21.98 -6.61 23.98
C ALA A 360 21.00 -5.54 24.45
N LEU A 361 19.85 -6.02 24.90
CA LEU A 361 18.80 -5.26 25.56
C LEU A 361 18.67 -5.77 27.00
N PRO A 362 19.06 -4.97 28.01
CA PRO A 362 18.90 -5.38 29.40
C PRO A 362 17.43 -5.59 29.75
N LEU A 363 17.08 -6.74 30.35
CA LEU A 363 15.71 -6.97 30.81
C LEU A 363 15.28 -5.98 31.89
N ALA A 364 16.25 -5.44 32.65
CA ALA A 364 15.99 -4.42 33.65
C ALA A 364 15.76 -3.02 33.05
N ALA A 365 16.01 -2.83 31.75
CA ALA A 365 15.64 -1.60 31.05
C ALA A 365 14.19 -1.64 30.56
N LEU A 366 13.58 -2.83 30.43
CA LEU A 366 12.16 -2.98 30.14
C LEU A 366 11.34 -2.48 31.33
N GLY A 367 10.30 -1.70 31.05
CA GLY A 367 9.26 -1.34 32.00
C GLY A 367 8.00 -2.20 31.85
N ASP A 368 6.91 -1.74 32.46
CA ASP A 368 5.58 -2.32 32.41
C ASP A 368 4.79 -1.82 31.19
N VAL A 369 3.82 -2.63 30.75
CA VAL A 369 2.79 -2.21 29.79
C VAL A 369 1.50 -1.97 30.57
N LEU A 370 1.12 -0.70 30.69
CA LEU A 370 0.00 -0.24 31.50
C LEU A 370 -1.09 0.35 30.60
N GLN A 371 -2.35 0.08 30.94
CA GLN A 371 -3.51 0.63 30.24
C GLN A 371 -4.52 1.15 31.25
N ALA A 372 -5.04 2.36 31.05
CA ALA A 372 -6.11 2.89 31.88
C ALA A 372 -7.48 2.31 31.49
N GLY A 373 -8.43 2.42 32.40
CA GLY A 373 -9.78 1.88 32.20
C GLY A 373 -10.73 2.93 31.61
N ASP A 374 -11.85 2.48 31.06
CA ASP A 374 -12.83 3.26 30.26
C ASP A 374 -13.46 4.53 30.88
N ALA A 375 -13.11 4.90 32.12
CA ALA A 375 -13.65 6.07 32.82
C ALA A 375 -12.61 7.16 33.09
N GLY A 376 -11.42 7.05 32.48
CA GLY A 376 -10.23 7.81 32.83
C GLY A 376 -9.58 7.32 34.12
N GLY A 377 -8.28 7.53 34.21
CA GLY A 377 -7.43 6.97 35.26
C GLY A 377 -6.15 7.75 35.49
N THR A 378 -5.33 7.24 36.41
CA THR A 378 -3.97 7.72 36.62
C THR A 378 -3.02 6.53 36.49
N LEU A 379 -2.11 6.61 35.52
CA LEU A 379 -1.08 5.62 35.30
C LEU A 379 0.27 6.15 35.80
N SER A 380 1.06 5.26 36.40
CA SER A 380 2.42 5.54 36.84
C SER A 380 3.29 4.35 36.45
N GLY A 381 4.21 4.56 35.50
CA GLY A 381 5.12 3.52 34.97
C GLY A 381 6.17 3.10 35.99
N GLY A 382 6.92 4.07 36.50
CA GLY A 382 7.89 3.84 37.56
C GLY A 382 9.32 3.86 37.04
N ALA A 383 9.93 2.69 36.84
CA ALA A 383 11.33 2.59 36.40
C ALA A 383 11.47 1.57 35.28
N GLY A 384 12.32 1.87 34.30
CA GLY A 384 12.37 1.14 33.02
C GLY A 384 11.66 1.95 31.93
N GLY A 385 11.70 1.51 30.68
CA GLY A 385 10.88 2.11 29.64
C GLY A 385 9.49 1.50 29.64
N ASP A 386 8.55 2.22 30.23
CA ASP A 386 7.16 1.83 30.39
C ASP A 386 6.34 2.21 29.14
N ILE A 387 5.32 1.42 28.82
CA ILE A 387 4.34 1.75 27.77
C ILE A 387 3.02 2.07 28.44
N LEU A 388 2.57 3.32 28.36
CA LEU A 388 1.36 3.82 29.02
C LEU A 388 0.28 4.12 27.97
N ILE A 389 -0.82 3.37 28.02
CA ILE A 389 -1.97 3.49 27.11
C ILE A 389 -3.10 4.20 27.86
N ASP A 390 -3.54 5.34 27.35
CA ASP A 390 -4.58 6.17 27.96
C ASP A 390 -5.93 5.44 28.12
N GLY A 391 -6.42 4.78 27.06
CA GLY A 391 -7.79 4.29 27.05
C GLY A 391 -8.83 5.43 27.05
N PRO A 392 -10.13 5.11 27.14
CA PRO A 392 -11.18 6.13 27.16
C PRO A 392 -11.27 6.89 28.48
N GLY A 393 -11.55 8.18 28.41
CA GLY A 393 -11.68 9.09 29.53
C GLY A 393 -10.62 10.19 29.51
N SER A 394 -10.60 11.01 30.57
CA SER A 394 -9.49 11.95 30.75
C SER A 394 -8.46 11.31 31.67
N ASP A 395 -7.27 11.05 31.12
CA ASP A 395 -6.22 10.30 31.77
C ASP A 395 -5.05 11.17 32.22
N VAL A 396 -4.43 10.73 33.30
CA VAL A 396 -3.21 11.36 33.84
C VAL A 396 -2.09 10.33 33.82
N LEU A 397 -1.11 10.56 32.97
CA LEU A 397 -0.01 9.64 32.70
C LEU A 397 1.27 10.17 33.32
N GLN A 398 1.98 9.30 34.03
CA GLN A 398 3.29 9.57 34.58
C GLN A 398 4.24 8.43 34.19
N GLY A 399 5.25 8.72 33.37
CA GLY A 399 6.21 7.72 32.89
C GLY A 399 7.13 7.27 34.04
N GLY A 400 7.89 8.22 34.59
CA GLY A 400 8.83 7.94 35.66
C GLY A 400 10.27 8.04 35.18
N ALA A 401 11.06 6.98 35.37
CA ALA A 401 12.47 6.96 35.01
C ALA A 401 12.75 5.88 33.97
N GLY A 402 13.29 6.28 32.83
CA GLY A 402 13.52 5.41 31.68
C GLY A 402 12.89 6.01 30.44
N ALA A 403 13.06 5.32 29.31
CA ALA A 403 12.53 5.76 28.03
C ALA A 403 11.08 5.29 27.87
N ASP A 404 10.13 6.15 28.27
CA ASP A 404 8.72 5.81 28.32
C ASP A 404 7.99 6.14 27.01
N THR A 405 7.02 5.32 26.63
CA THR A 405 6.15 5.56 25.47
C THR A 405 4.70 5.76 25.91
N PHE A 406 4.16 6.95 25.65
CA PHE A 406 2.76 7.29 25.88
C PHE A 406 1.95 7.03 24.61
N VAL A 407 1.03 6.07 24.62
CA VAL A 407 0.19 5.71 23.47
C VAL A 407 -1.20 6.30 23.67
N LEU A 408 -1.59 7.21 22.78
CA LEU A 408 -2.83 7.96 22.92
C LEU A 408 -3.88 7.45 21.93
N GLY A 409 -5.08 7.17 22.42
CA GLY A 409 -6.27 6.78 21.68
C GLY A 409 -7.15 7.98 21.34
N PRO A 410 -8.04 7.87 20.34
CA PRO A 410 -9.03 8.90 20.06
C PRO A 410 -10.31 8.67 20.89
N ASP A 411 -10.73 9.69 21.64
CA ASP A 411 -12.03 9.67 22.33
C ASP A 411 -12.64 11.07 22.59
N GLY A 412 -11.97 12.14 22.13
CA GLY A 412 -12.37 13.53 22.31
C GLY A 412 -12.27 14.03 23.75
N ARG A 413 -11.57 13.31 24.63
CA ARG A 413 -11.30 13.72 26.01
C ARG A 413 -9.88 14.24 26.15
N PRO A 414 -9.64 15.20 27.05
CA PRO A 414 -8.31 15.71 27.25
C PRO A 414 -7.49 14.83 28.20
N ASP A 415 -6.26 14.50 27.79
CA ASP A 415 -5.28 13.75 28.59
C ASP A 415 -4.11 14.61 29.05
N THR A 416 -3.38 14.13 30.07
CA THR A 416 -2.26 14.86 30.66
C THR A 416 -1.07 13.96 30.94
N ILE A 417 0.09 14.28 30.38
CA ILE A 417 1.39 13.69 30.74
C ILE A 417 2.12 14.63 31.72
N LEU A 418 2.53 14.09 32.87
CA LEU A 418 3.08 14.89 33.98
C LEU A 418 4.59 15.11 33.92
N ASP A 419 5.36 14.19 33.36
CA ASP A 419 6.81 14.16 33.50
C ASP A 419 7.60 13.81 32.23
N PHE A 420 7.12 14.24 31.06
CA PHE A 420 7.78 14.00 29.78
C PHE A 420 9.23 14.51 29.75
N THR A 421 10.14 13.62 29.39
CA THR A 421 11.59 13.82 29.30
C THR A 421 12.04 13.83 27.85
N LEU A 422 12.29 15.04 27.32
CA LEU A 422 12.67 15.24 25.92
C LEU A 422 13.96 14.49 25.55
N GLY A 423 13.86 13.65 24.51
CA GLY A 423 14.98 12.86 23.97
C GLY A 423 15.17 11.51 24.67
N GLU A 424 14.34 11.21 25.66
CA GLU A 424 14.23 9.92 26.34
C GLU A 424 12.85 9.30 26.07
N ASP A 425 11.78 10.06 26.27
CA ASP A 425 10.40 9.61 26.11
C ASP A 425 9.82 9.85 24.72
N MET A 426 8.77 9.10 24.38
CA MET A 426 8.02 9.14 23.14
C MET A 426 6.53 9.32 23.38
N ILE A 427 5.87 10.04 22.48
CA ILE A 427 4.41 10.13 22.41
C ILE A 427 4.00 9.50 21.08
N ASP A 428 3.11 8.51 21.13
CA ASP A 428 2.51 7.87 19.96
C ASP A 428 1.09 8.39 19.76
N LEU A 429 0.94 9.31 18.81
CA LEU A 429 -0.34 9.91 18.40
C LEU A 429 -0.95 9.23 17.15
N SER A 430 -0.42 8.10 16.71
CA SER A 430 -0.82 7.47 15.44
C SER A 430 -2.29 7.00 15.40
N ALA A 431 -2.98 6.96 16.55
CA ALA A 431 -4.42 6.64 16.60
C ALA A 431 -5.33 7.88 16.45
N TRP A 432 -4.79 9.10 16.52
CA TRP A 432 -5.55 10.35 16.36
C TRP A 432 -5.87 10.69 14.89
N GLY A 433 -5.71 9.72 13.98
CA GLY A 433 -5.87 9.88 12.53
C GLY A 433 -4.52 9.85 11.80
N ARG A 434 -4.55 10.11 10.48
CA ARG A 434 -3.35 10.08 9.61
C ARG A 434 -2.45 11.31 9.81
N ILE A 435 -1.79 11.39 10.96
CA ILE A 435 -0.81 12.43 11.27
C ILE A 435 0.55 11.97 10.72
N ARG A 436 0.86 12.38 9.49
CA ARG A 436 2.16 12.06 8.84
C ARG A 436 3.23 13.13 9.02
N ASP A 437 2.82 14.32 9.48
CA ASP A 437 3.70 15.44 9.73
C ASP A 437 3.25 16.18 11.00
N PRO A 438 4.16 16.53 11.93
CA PRO A 438 3.79 17.27 13.13
C PRO A 438 3.15 18.64 12.86
N GLY A 439 3.32 19.21 11.67
CA GLY A 439 2.65 20.42 11.23
C GLY A 439 1.13 20.28 11.02
N ALA A 440 0.61 19.04 10.96
CA ALA A 440 -0.82 18.77 11.04
C ALA A 440 -1.40 18.94 12.46
N LEU A 441 -0.53 19.10 13.48
CA LEU A 441 -0.91 19.32 14.87
C LEU A 441 -0.92 20.80 15.20
N SER A 442 -1.90 21.21 16.01
CA SER A 442 -1.85 22.51 16.67
C SER A 442 -1.11 22.36 18.00
N ILE A 443 0.10 22.91 18.08
CA ILE A 443 0.93 22.86 19.29
C ILE A 443 1.11 24.27 19.86
N ARG A 444 0.69 24.48 21.11
CA ARG A 444 0.79 25.78 21.78
C ARG A 444 1.33 25.64 23.20
N ARG A 445 1.97 26.70 23.70
CA ARG A 445 2.39 26.73 25.11
C ARG A 445 1.19 26.93 26.03
N ILE A 446 1.28 26.32 27.21
CA ILE A 446 0.34 26.52 28.31
C ILE A 446 1.06 26.97 29.58
N ASN A 447 0.29 27.45 30.56
CA ASN A 447 0.82 27.85 31.85
C ASN A 447 1.45 26.65 32.58
N GLY A 448 2.44 26.90 33.43
CA GLY A 448 3.14 25.83 34.15
C GLY A 448 4.33 25.22 33.41
N GLY A 449 4.70 25.76 32.23
CA GLY A 449 5.88 25.33 31.50
C GLY A 449 5.67 24.09 30.61
N GLY A 450 4.41 23.70 30.40
CA GLY A 450 4.01 22.65 29.48
C GLY A 450 3.57 23.15 28.11
N VAL A 451 3.16 22.21 27.27
CA VAL A 451 2.51 22.44 25.98
C VAL A 451 1.16 21.73 25.91
N GLU A 452 0.31 22.21 25.02
CA GLU A 452 -0.89 21.51 24.57
C GLU A 452 -0.72 21.15 23.10
N ILE A 453 -1.01 19.91 22.77
CA ILE A 453 -1.01 19.33 21.43
C ILE A 453 -2.46 18.97 21.12
N SER A 454 -2.98 19.36 19.96
CA SER A 454 -4.36 19.08 19.59
C SER A 454 -4.50 18.74 18.11
N HIS A 455 -5.42 17.83 17.80
CA HIS A 455 -5.81 17.44 16.44
C HIS A 455 -7.29 17.05 16.42
N GLY A 456 -8.10 17.74 15.62
CA GLY A 456 -9.56 17.52 15.63
C GLY A 456 -10.18 17.84 17.01
N GLU A 457 -10.85 16.86 17.60
CA GLU A 457 -11.43 16.95 18.96
C GLU A 457 -10.44 16.53 20.06
N GLU A 458 -9.28 15.97 19.69
CA GLU A 458 -8.29 15.43 20.64
C GLU A 458 -7.38 16.51 21.21
N VAL A 459 -7.09 16.42 22.52
CA VAL A 459 -6.28 17.39 23.26
C VAL A 459 -5.38 16.70 24.27
N LEU A 460 -4.07 16.88 24.15
CA LEU A 460 -3.07 16.35 25.08
C LEU A 460 -2.28 17.49 25.72
N GLN A 461 -2.23 17.50 27.04
CA GLN A 461 -1.38 18.40 27.81
C GLN A 461 -0.10 17.69 28.23
N VAL A 462 1.06 18.27 27.95
CA VAL A 462 2.36 17.68 28.25
C VAL A 462 3.17 18.61 29.14
N PHE A 463 3.59 18.12 30.30
CA PHE A 463 4.46 18.81 31.24
C PHE A 463 5.84 18.16 31.29
N SER A 464 6.89 18.95 31.55
CA SER A 464 8.26 18.40 31.62
C SER A 464 8.50 17.68 32.94
N GLY A 465 9.17 16.54 32.87
CA GLY A 465 9.78 15.88 34.03
C GLY A 465 11.03 16.59 34.57
N THR A 466 11.54 17.59 33.84
CA THR A 466 12.77 18.31 34.18
C THR A 466 12.51 19.77 34.58
N ALA A 467 13.53 20.44 35.11
CA ALA A 467 13.46 21.87 35.39
C ALA A 467 13.38 22.76 34.13
N ARG A 468 13.59 22.19 32.93
CA ARG A 468 13.50 22.91 31.65
C ARG A 468 12.04 22.89 31.15
N PRO A 469 11.40 24.05 30.93
CA PRO A 469 10.07 24.09 30.31
C PRO A 469 10.07 23.57 28.87
N LEU A 470 9.00 22.89 28.46
CA LEU A 470 8.81 22.42 27.09
C LEU A 470 8.52 23.59 26.14
N GLN A 471 9.08 23.53 24.95
CA GLN A 471 8.85 24.49 23.87
C GLN A 471 8.10 23.80 22.73
N VAL A 472 7.34 24.57 21.94
CA VAL A 472 6.64 24.03 20.74
C VAL A 472 7.62 23.35 19.78
N THR A 473 8.81 23.91 19.60
CA THR A 473 9.88 23.37 18.73
C THR A 473 10.55 22.11 19.28
N ASP A 474 10.26 21.71 20.52
CA ASP A 474 10.79 20.48 21.09
C ASP A 474 10.07 19.25 20.52
N PHE A 475 8.90 19.43 19.90
CA PHE A 475 8.06 18.38 19.36
C PHE A 475 8.22 18.27 17.84
N ASN A 476 8.57 17.07 17.37
CA ASN A 476 8.82 16.77 15.97
C ASN A 476 8.53 15.28 15.70
N ALA A 477 8.72 14.83 14.46
CA ALA A 477 8.40 13.46 14.07
C ALA A 477 9.12 12.41 14.94
N ALA A 478 10.34 12.69 15.39
CA ALA A 478 11.13 11.76 16.17
C ALA A 478 10.66 11.56 17.62
N ASN A 479 9.66 12.32 18.11
CA ASN A 479 9.12 12.15 19.46
C ASN A 479 7.58 12.24 19.58
N LEU A 480 6.86 12.40 18.46
CA LEU A 480 5.41 12.50 18.42
C LEU A 480 4.71 11.46 17.53
N LEU A 481 5.45 10.85 16.61
CA LEU A 481 4.87 9.95 15.62
C LEU A 481 5.35 8.53 15.93
N GLY A 482 4.38 7.64 16.14
CA GLY A 482 4.61 6.20 16.20
C GLY A 482 4.78 5.61 14.80
N LEU A 483 4.43 4.34 14.65
CA LEU A 483 4.49 3.63 13.37
C LEU A 483 3.41 4.17 12.39
N ASP A 484 3.64 4.06 11.07
CA ASP A 484 2.59 4.36 10.06
C ASP A 484 1.58 3.21 10.00
N HIS A 485 0.58 3.27 10.89
CA HIS A 485 -0.51 2.30 10.95
C HIS A 485 -1.51 2.54 9.82
N VAL A 486 -1.86 1.48 9.11
CA VAL A 486 -2.98 1.48 8.17
C VAL A 486 -4.26 1.09 8.92
N PRO A 487 -5.33 1.90 8.87
CA PRO A 487 -6.60 1.55 9.49
C PRO A 487 -7.12 0.20 9.00
N ILE A 488 -7.39 -0.71 9.93
CA ILE A 488 -7.96 -2.01 9.60
C ILE A 488 -9.48 -1.87 9.54
N ILE A 489 -10.01 -1.95 8.33
CA ILE A 489 -11.45 -2.06 8.10
C ILE A 489 -11.77 -3.56 8.08
N PRO A 490 -12.50 -4.11 9.07
CA PRO A 490 -12.79 -5.54 9.09
C PRO A 490 -13.63 -5.93 7.86
N ALA A 491 -13.14 -6.90 7.09
CA ALA A 491 -13.90 -7.51 6.01
C ALA A 491 -15.17 -8.17 6.60
N THR A 492 -16.34 -7.60 6.35
CA THR A 492 -17.60 -8.29 6.66
C THR A 492 -17.82 -9.42 5.65
N PRO A 493 -17.94 -10.69 6.07
CA PRO A 493 -18.23 -11.79 5.16
C PRO A 493 -19.52 -11.51 4.38
N TRP A 494 -19.43 -11.49 3.07
CA TRP A 494 -20.56 -11.29 2.18
C TRP A 494 -21.64 -12.37 2.42
N GLN A 495 -22.79 -11.94 2.92
CA GLN A 495 -24.04 -12.67 2.77
C GLN A 495 -24.91 -11.87 1.79
N PRO A 496 -25.35 -12.46 0.67
CA PRO A 496 -26.27 -11.77 -0.21
C PRO A 496 -27.57 -11.49 0.56
N PRO A 497 -27.99 -10.23 0.74
CA PRO A 497 -29.30 -9.93 1.27
C PRO A 497 -30.37 -10.33 0.26
N PRO A 498 -31.54 -10.82 0.69
CA PRO A 498 -32.65 -11.08 -0.21
C PRO A 498 -33.16 -9.78 -0.86
N GLU A 499 -33.40 -9.83 -2.17
CA GLU A 499 -33.93 -8.72 -2.97
C GLU A 499 -35.24 -8.14 -2.38
N GLY A 500 -35.23 -6.86 -1.96
CA GLY A 500 -36.38 -6.11 -1.45
C GLY A 500 -35.99 -4.69 -0.97
N PRO A 501 -36.92 -3.71 -0.91
CA PRO A 501 -36.63 -2.27 -0.90
C PRO A 501 -36.23 -1.69 0.48
N ASP A 502 -35.79 -2.51 1.43
CA ASP A 502 -35.37 -2.05 2.76
C ASP A 502 -33.89 -2.40 2.96
N TRP A 503 -33.00 -1.48 2.58
CA TRP A 503 -31.55 -1.60 2.70
C TRP A 503 -31.10 -1.56 4.17
N PRO A 504 -30.22 -2.48 4.65
CA PRO A 504 -29.64 -2.37 5.99
C PRO A 504 -28.46 -1.39 5.99
N LEU A 505 -28.63 -0.29 6.74
CA LEU A 505 -27.68 0.81 6.93
C LEU A 505 -26.38 0.36 7.62
N LEU A 506 -25.22 0.86 7.17
CA LEU A 506 -24.03 0.97 8.02
C LEU A 506 -24.29 2.01 9.14
N PRO A 507 -23.76 1.81 10.36
CA PRO A 507 -24.05 2.70 11.49
C PRO A 507 -23.55 4.12 11.24
N HIS A 508 -24.48 5.02 11.53
CA HIS A 508 -24.47 6.43 11.21
C HIS A 508 -23.70 7.11 12.33
N LEU A 509 -22.50 7.62 12.02
CA LEU A 509 -21.80 8.56 12.89
C LEU A 509 -22.17 9.98 12.45
N PRO A 510 -22.52 10.93 13.34
CA PRO A 510 -22.94 12.28 12.96
C PRO A 510 -21.76 13.18 12.52
N GLY A 511 -21.99 14.06 11.52
CA GLY A 511 -21.09 15.16 11.08
C GLY A 511 -21.46 15.70 9.68
N PRO A 512 -21.18 16.97 9.31
CA PRO A 512 -21.45 17.52 7.98
C PRO A 512 -20.25 17.32 7.02
N GLY A 513 -20.45 16.56 5.93
CA GLY A 513 -19.51 16.38 4.82
C GLY A 513 -18.29 15.50 5.11
N ARG A 514 -18.04 14.47 4.29
CA ARG A 514 -17.05 13.41 4.52
C ARG A 514 -16.38 12.93 3.22
N LEU A 515 -15.16 12.41 3.37
CA LEU A 515 -14.47 11.64 2.33
C LEU A 515 -14.83 10.15 2.46
N PHE A 516 -15.38 9.57 1.40
CA PHE A 516 -15.62 8.14 1.24
C PHE A 516 -14.73 7.61 0.12
N ALA A 517 -14.10 6.46 0.34
CA ALA A 517 -13.37 5.74 -0.69
C ALA A 517 -13.69 4.26 -0.56
N GLY A 518 -14.16 3.64 -1.64
CA GLY A 518 -14.22 2.20 -1.74
C GLY A 518 -12.82 1.61 -1.98
N LEU A 519 -12.78 0.30 -1.92
CA LEU A 519 -11.59 -0.54 -1.98
C LEU A 519 -11.44 -1.10 -3.41
N PRO A 520 -10.41 -1.91 -3.68
CA PRO A 520 -10.44 -2.77 -4.87
C PRO A 520 -11.56 -3.84 -4.71
N GLY A 521 -12.56 -3.83 -5.59
CA GLY A 521 -13.70 -4.74 -5.66
C GLY A 521 -15.01 -4.01 -5.97
N ASP A 522 -16.11 -4.75 -6.14
CA ASP A 522 -17.45 -4.17 -6.32
C ASP A 522 -18.01 -3.67 -4.98
N ASP A 523 -18.09 -2.36 -4.78
CA ASP A 523 -18.49 -1.73 -3.53
C ASP A 523 -19.90 -1.13 -3.54
N VAL A 524 -20.42 -0.85 -2.34
CA VAL A 524 -21.57 0.03 -2.16
C VAL A 524 -21.25 1.10 -1.14
N VAL A 525 -21.21 2.34 -1.60
CA VAL A 525 -20.86 3.51 -0.80
C VAL A 525 -22.04 4.47 -0.77
N ALA A 526 -22.43 4.88 0.43
CA ALA A 526 -23.47 5.86 0.65
C ALA A 526 -22.95 7.02 1.50
N GLY A 527 -23.13 8.23 1.00
CA GLY A 527 -22.85 9.49 1.65
C GLY A 527 -23.88 9.84 2.72
N THR A 528 -23.81 11.08 3.16
CA THR A 528 -24.50 11.64 4.31
C THR A 528 -25.58 12.63 3.86
N SER A 529 -25.91 13.58 4.73
CA SER A 529 -26.81 14.69 4.42
C SER A 529 -26.07 16.03 4.33
N GLY A 530 -24.75 15.99 4.12
CA GLY A 530 -23.93 17.18 3.86
C GLY A 530 -22.90 16.89 2.76
N ASP A 531 -22.20 17.92 2.32
CA ASP A 531 -21.34 17.89 1.13
C ASP A 531 -20.20 16.85 1.21
N ASP A 532 -20.32 15.76 0.44
CA ASP A 532 -19.42 14.62 0.49
C ASP A 532 -18.46 14.55 -0.72
N VAL A 533 -17.33 13.86 -0.54
CA VAL A 533 -16.40 13.48 -1.62
C VAL A 533 -16.29 11.96 -1.62
N MET A 534 -16.58 11.31 -2.74
CA MET A 534 -16.72 9.85 -2.83
C MET A 534 -15.88 9.29 -3.98
N PHE A 535 -15.17 8.19 -3.72
CA PHE A 535 -14.46 7.37 -4.71
C PHE A 535 -14.98 5.94 -4.63
N GLY A 536 -15.31 5.30 -5.75
CA GLY A 536 -15.70 3.88 -5.75
C GLY A 536 -14.51 2.97 -5.60
N GLY A 537 -13.40 3.23 -6.30
CA GLY A 537 -12.27 2.30 -6.27
C GLY A 537 -12.19 1.55 -7.58
N GLY A 538 -11.53 0.39 -7.61
CA GLY A 538 -11.51 -0.40 -8.84
C GLY A 538 -12.50 -1.55 -8.71
N GLY A 539 -13.44 -1.70 -9.62
CA GLY A 539 -14.51 -2.71 -9.50
C GLY A 539 -15.83 -2.14 -9.98
N ARG A 540 -16.95 -2.79 -9.66
CA ARG A 540 -18.29 -2.32 -10.03
C ARG A 540 -19.03 -1.74 -8.85
N ASP A 541 -18.96 -0.43 -8.72
CA ASP A 541 -19.37 0.26 -7.53
C ASP A 541 -20.80 0.79 -7.61
N ARG A 542 -21.42 0.96 -6.44
CA ARG A 542 -22.68 1.67 -6.29
C ARG A 542 -22.49 2.82 -5.33
N LEU A 543 -22.54 4.03 -5.84
CA LEU A 543 -22.25 5.27 -5.11
C LEU A 543 -23.51 6.10 -4.98
N SER A 544 -23.85 6.52 -3.77
CA SER A 544 -24.99 7.41 -3.49
C SER A 544 -24.55 8.57 -2.63
N GLY A 545 -24.62 9.82 -3.11
CA GLY A 545 -24.21 11.03 -2.39
C GLY A 545 -25.10 11.36 -1.19
N GLY A 546 -26.41 11.15 -1.35
CA GLY A 546 -27.38 11.43 -0.31
C GLY A 546 -27.95 12.84 -0.46
N ALA A 547 -27.84 13.69 0.55
CA ALA A 547 -28.26 15.09 0.44
C ALA A 547 -27.08 16.01 0.74
N GLY A 548 -27.09 17.21 0.17
CA GLY A 548 -25.91 18.08 0.21
C GLY A 548 -25.28 18.13 -1.17
N ASP A 549 -24.18 18.87 -1.26
CA ASP A 549 -23.51 19.05 -2.53
C ASP A 549 -22.30 18.11 -2.66
N ASP A 550 -22.45 17.06 -3.45
CA ASP A 550 -21.53 15.93 -3.45
C ASP A 550 -20.61 15.91 -4.68
N LEU A 551 -19.45 15.30 -4.51
CA LEU A 551 -18.48 15.00 -5.56
C LEU A 551 -18.23 13.49 -5.58
N ILE A 552 -18.60 12.81 -6.67
CA ILE A 552 -18.59 11.35 -6.75
C ILE A 552 -17.79 10.89 -7.95
N PHE A 553 -16.89 9.94 -7.73
CA PHE A 553 -16.06 9.29 -8.73
C PHE A 553 -16.30 7.78 -8.69
N GLY A 554 -16.62 7.17 -9.82
CA GLY A 554 -16.75 5.72 -9.97
C GLY A 554 -15.42 5.05 -9.68
N GLU A 555 -14.42 5.38 -10.47
CA GLU A 555 -13.10 4.76 -10.31
C GLU A 555 -12.28 5.24 -9.11
N GLY A 556 -11.26 4.45 -8.79
CA GLY A 556 -10.29 4.72 -7.74
C GLY A 556 -9.40 5.91 -8.07
N ALA A 557 -8.83 6.52 -7.04
CA ALA A 557 -7.76 7.49 -7.26
C ALA A 557 -6.60 6.77 -7.96
N VAL A 558 -6.40 7.03 -9.25
CA VAL A 558 -5.07 6.89 -9.86
C VAL A 558 -4.12 7.61 -8.89
N GLU A 559 -3.17 6.86 -8.32
CA GLU A 559 -2.09 7.29 -7.42
C GLU A 559 -2.04 8.80 -7.13
N PRO A 560 -2.02 9.16 -5.83
CA PRO A 560 -3.06 9.98 -5.18
C PRO A 560 -3.46 11.21 -5.98
N PHE A 561 -4.63 11.78 -5.67
CA PHE A 561 -4.84 13.23 -5.83
C PHE A 561 -3.55 13.97 -5.46
N ASP A 562 -2.81 14.40 -6.46
CA ASP A 562 -1.56 15.05 -6.17
C ASP A 562 -1.95 16.41 -5.60
N THR A 563 -1.74 16.56 -4.30
CA THR A 563 -1.93 17.85 -3.65
C THR A 563 -1.18 18.94 -4.43
N VAL A 564 -0.09 18.60 -5.13
CA VAL A 564 0.64 19.46 -6.07
C VAL A 564 -0.17 19.84 -7.31
N ALA A 565 -0.84 18.91 -8.00
CA ALA A 565 -1.65 19.23 -9.19
C ALA A 565 -2.82 20.18 -8.84
N GLY A 566 -3.53 19.90 -7.74
CA GLY A 566 -4.56 20.78 -7.21
C GLY A 566 -4.01 22.13 -6.74
N GLN A 567 -2.80 22.18 -6.16
CA GLN A 567 -2.12 23.41 -5.78
C GLN A 567 -1.71 24.27 -6.97
N VAL A 568 -1.20 23.67 -8.06
CA VAL A 568 -0.85 24.40 -9.30
C VAL A 568 -2.08 25.02 -9.93
N VAL A 569 -3.19 24.28 -10.03
CA VAL A 569 -4.45 24.81 -10.58
C VAL A 569 -5.01 25.94 -9.70
N ARG A 570 -4.99 25.78 -8.37
CA ARG A 570 -5.37 26.86 -7.42
C ARG A 570 -4.53 28.12 -7.63
N LEU A 571 -3.23 27.97 -7.89
CA LEU A 571 -2.33 29.10 -8.16
C LEU A 571 -2.65 29.80 -9.49
N TYR A 572 -2.94 29.05 -10.56
CA TYR A 572 -3.37 29.61 -11.84
C TYR A 572 -4.69 30.37 -11.72
N GLN A 573 -5.68 29.83 -11.02
CA GLN A 573 -6.97 30.49 -10.84
C GLN A 573 -6.86 31.70 -9.89
N LEU A 574 -6.23 31.56 -8.73
CA LEU A 574 -6.13 32.64 -7.74
C LEU A 574 -5.20 33.77 -8.23
N VAL A 575 -4.06 33.45 -8.82
CA VAL A 575 -3.06 34.46 -9.22
C VAL A 575 -3.35 34.99 -10.62
N LEU A 576 -3.63 34.12 -11.59
CA LEU A 576 -3.77 34.53 -13.00
C LEU A 576 -5.22 34.63 -13.50
N GLY A 577 -6.21 34.19 -12.70
CA GLY A 577 -7.63 34.31 -13.05
C GLY A 577 -8.06 33.41 -14.21
N ARG A 578 -7.31 32.34 -14.51
CA ARG A 578 -7.56 31.43 -15.63
C ARG A 578 -7.11 30.00 -15.33
N ALA A 579 -7.56 29.05 -16.13
CA ALA A 579 -7.03 27.68 -16.14
C ALA A 579 -5.58 27.63 -16.67
N PRO A 580 -4.78 26.64 -16.24
CA PRO A 580 -3.46 26.42 -16.83
C PRO A 580 -3.56 25.90 -18.27
N ASP A 581 -2.51 26.10 -19.06
CA ASP A 581 -2.29 25.33 -20.29
C ASP A 581 -1.47 24.07 -19.99
N ALA A 582 -1.56 23.05 -20.85
CA ALA A 582 -0.94 21.74 -20.62
C ALA A 582 0.59 21.81 -20.38
N ALA A 583 1.30 22.67 -21.11
CA ALA A 583 2.74 22.83 -20.95
C ALA A 583 3.11 23.57 -19.65
N GLY A 584 2.36 24.61 -19.30
CA GLY A 584 2.52 25.33 -18.04
C GLY A 584 2.16 24.50 -16.81
N PHE A 585 1.08 23.72 -16.88
CA PHE A 585 0.70 22.78 -15.84
C PHE A 585 1.82 21.75 -15.57
N ALA A 586 2.31 21.09 -16.61
CA ALA A 586 3.36 20.08 -16.50
C ALA A 586 4.68 20.65 -15.93
N ASP A 587 5.07 21.87 -16.33
CA ASP A 587 6.30 22.51 -15.82
C ASP A 587 6.17 22.86 -14.33
N TRP A 588 5.03 23.39 -13.89
CA TRP A 588 4.84 23.77 -12.49
C TRP A 588 4.59 22.57 -11.57
N ALA A 589 3.85 21.56 -12.04
CA ALA A 589 3.67 20.31 -11.31
C ALA A 589 5.01 19.58 -11.14
N GLY A 590 5.82 19.46 -12.21
CA GLY A 590 7.14 18.83 -12.15
C GLY A 590 8.13 19.52 -11.19
N ARG A 591 8.01 20.83 -10.97
CA ARG A 591 8.84 21.58 -10.00
C ARG A 591 8.44 21.32 -8.56
N LEU A 592 7.16 21.10 -8.29
CA LEU A 592 6.64 20.77 -6.96
C LEU A 592 6.81 19.29 -6.61
N LEU A 593 6.91 18.42 -7.62
CA LEU A 593 7.25 16.99 -7.47
C LEU A 593 8.76 16.73 -7.27
N SER A 594 9.60 17.76 -7.38
CA SER A 594 11.03 17.64 -7.13
C SER A 594 11.32 17.40 -5.64
N PRO A 595 12.32 16.55 -5.28
CA PRO A 595 12.74 16.35 -3.89
C PRO A 595 13.27 17.61 -3.19
N GLN A 596 13.43 18.72 -3.91
CA GLN A 596 13.87 20.03 -3.40
C GLN A 596 12.77 21.11 -3.45
N ALA A 597 11.50 20.72 -3.65
CA ALA A 597 10.39 21.65 -3.83
C ALA A 597 10.11 22.54 -2.60
N ASP A 598 9.84 23.82 -2.87
CA ASP A 598 9.38 24.81 -1.89
C ASP A 598 8.19 25.58 -2.47
N MET A 599 7.01 25.36 -1.90
CA MET A 599 5.76 25.99 -2.31
C MET A 599 5.84 27.53 -2.29
N VAL A 600 6.59 28.08 -1.33
CA VAL A 600 6.78 29.53 -1.22
C VAL A 600 7.54 30.08 -2.43
N GLN A 601 8.48 29.33 -3.01
CA GLN A 601 9.19 29.70 -4.24
C GLN A 601 8.30 29.63 -5.47
N VAL A 602 7.41 28.65 -5.53
CA VAL A 602 6.46 28.47 -6.64
C VAL A 602 5.42 29.59 -6.65
N VAL A 603 4.82 29.90 -5.50
CA VAL A 603 3.93 31.07 -5.34
C VAL A 603 4.65 32.35 -5.74
N ARG A 604 5.92 32.50 -5.33
CA ARG A 604 6.79 33.62 -5.77
C ARG A 604 6.90 33.69 -7.29
N GLY A 605 7.15 32.56 -7.95
CA GLY A 605 7.20 32.46 -9.41
C GLY A 605 5.95 32.99 -10.11
N PHE A 606 4.76 32.64 -9.59
CA PHE A 606 3.48 33.12 -10.12
C PHE A 606 3.28 34.62 -9.92
N ILE A 607 3.43 35.12 -8.68
CA ILE A 607 3.17 36.54 -8.36
C ILE A 607 4.28 37.48 -8.88
N GLU A 608 5.42 36.94 -9.31
CA GLU A 608 6.49 37.68 -9.95
C GLU A 608 6.52 37.54 -11.47
N SER A 609 5.65 36.69 -12.03
CA SER A 609 5.56 36.47 -13.46
C SER A 609 5.30 37.78 -14.22
N PRO A 610 5.87 37.93 -15.43
CA PRO A 610 5.58 39.08 -16.30
C PRO A 610 4.08 39.23 -16.57
N GLU A 611 3.36 38.11 -16.66
CA GLU A 611 1.92 38.05 -16.87
C GLU A 611 1.15 38.70 -15.70
N PHE A 612 1.40 38.25 -14.47
CA PHE A 612 0.72 38.81 -13.31
C PHE A 612 1.10 40.27 -13.06
N ARG A 613 2.39 40.63 -13.20
CA ARG A 613 2.84 42.02 -13.02
C ARG A 613 2.24 43.00 -14.03
N ALA A 614 1.89 42.53 -15.22
CA ALA A 614 1.22 43.35 -16.23
C ALA A 614 -0.29 43.49 -15.99
N ALA A 615 -0.91 42.47 -15.37
CA ALA A 615 -2.35 42.43 -15.11
C ALA A 615 -2.78 43.18 -13.82
N VAL A 616 -1.85 43.44 -12.91
CA VAL A 616 -2.15 43.96 -11.56
C VAL A 616 -1.77 45.43 -11.41
N ALA A 617 -2.67 46.23 -10.82
CA ALA A 617 -2.38 47.63 -10.49
C ALA A 617 -1.24 47.75 -9.44
N PRO A 618 -0.36 48.76 -9.53
CA PRO A 618 0.80 48.87 -8.67
C PRO A 618 0.44 49.10 -7.19
N GLY A 619 1.27 48.58 -6.29
CA GLY A 619 1.12 48.72 -4.83
C GLY A 619 0.30 47.61 -4.17
N SER A 620 0.32 47.57 -2.83
CA SER A 620 -0.32 46.50 -2.05
C SER A 620 -1.84 46.44 -2.22
N ALA A 621 -2.51 47.58 -2.44
CA ALA A 621 -3.95 47.62 -2.68
C ALA A 621 -4.33 46.96 -4.02
N GLY A 622 -3.55 47.19 -5.09
CA GLY A 622 -3.80 46.54 -6.38
C GLY A 622 -3.57 45.03 -6.33
N PHE A 623 -2.50 44.60 -5.65
CA PHE A 623 -2.21 43.18 -5.41
C PHE A 623 -3.34 42.45 -4.67
N VAL A 624 -3.79 42.99 -3.53
CA VAL A 624 -4.87 42.39 -2.73
C VAL A 624 -6.20 42.39 -3.51
N THR A 625 -6.50 43.47 -4.22
CA THR A 625 -7.73 43.56 -5.02
C THR A 625 -7.77 42.50 -6.13
N ALA A 626 -6.65 42.26 -6.81
CA ALA A 626 -6.59 41.27 -7.89
C ALA A 626 -6.83 39.84 -7.37
N LEU A 627 -6.15 39.43 -6.29
CA LEU A 627 -6.32 38.08 -5.74
C LEU A 627 -7.73 37.84 -5.20
N LEU A 628 -8.32 38.80 -4.49
CA LEU A 628 -9.69 38.67 -3.99
C LEU A 628 -10.71 38.65 -5.13
N ALA A 629 -10.51 39.45 -6.18
CA ALA A 629 -11.39 39.43 -7.35
C ALA A 629 -11.35 38.08 -8.09
N HIS A 630 -10.19 37.43 -8.16
CA HIS A 630 -10.07 36.09 -8.74
C HIS A 630 -10.69 35.01 -7.86
N ARG A 631 -10.53 35.09 -6.53
CA ARG A 631 -11.16 34.17 -5.57
C ARG A 631 -12.69 34.21 -5.67
N ASP A 632 -13.26 35.42 -5.70
CA ASP A 632 -14.71 35.63 -5.58
C ASP A 632 -15.43 35.72 -6.93
N GLY A 633 -14.69 35.71 -8.04
CA GLY A 633 -15.20 35.92 -9.39
C GLY A 633 -15.88 37.29 -9.62
N THR A 634 -15.85 38.17 -8.63
CA THR A 634 -16.57 39.45 -8.59
C THR A 634 -15.72 40.53 -7.91
N ALA A 635 -16.16 41.79 -7.97
CA ALA A 635 -15.40 42.89 -7.37
C ALA A 635 -15.41 42.79 -5.83
N PRO A 636 -14.24 42.78 -5.17
CA PRO A 636 -14.15 42.55 -3.73
C PRO A 636 -14.63 43.76 -2.92
N ALA A 637 -15.12 43.51 -1.70
CA ALA A 637 -15.61 44.57 -0.83
C ALA A 637 -14.47 45.51 -0.38
N PRO A 638 -14.67 46.85 -0.34
CA PRO A 638 -13.62 47.79 0.04
C PRO A 638 -13.03 47.55 1.44
N ALA A 639 -13.84 47.04 2.37
CA ALA A 639 -13.40 46.72 3.72
C ALA A 639 -12.44 45.52 3.76
N GLU A 640 -12.65 44.54 2.89
CA GLU A 640 -11.82 43.33 2.79
C GLU A 640 -10.46 43.63 2.15
N VAL A 641 -10.46 44.46 1.10
CA VAL A 641 -9.22 44.98 0.51
C VAL A 641 -8.41 45.76 1.54
N ALA A 642 -9.05 46.60 2.36
CA ALA A 642 -8.38 47.36 3.41
C ALA A 642 -7.77 46.45 4.49
N ALA A 643 -8.46 45.37 4.88
CA ALA A 643 -7.94 44.39 5.83
C ALA A 643 -6.72 43.63 5.29
N GLY A 644 -6.75 43.21 4.01
CA GLY A 644 -5.60 42.58 3.36
C GLY A 644 -4.40 43.50 3.24
N VAL A 645 -4.61 44.78 2.90
CA VAL A 645 -3.52 45.78 2.85
C VAL A 645 -2.89 46.00 4.24
N ALA A 646 -3.70 46.01 5.30
CA ALA A 646 -3.21 46.14 6.67
C ALA A 646 -2.33 44.95 7.09
N ARG A 647 -2.67 43.73 6.65
CA ARG A 647 -1.86 42.51 6.89
C ARG A 647 -0.48 42.60 6.23
N LEU A 648 -0.41 43.07 4.97
CA LEU A 648 0.87 43.31 4.29
C LEU A 648 1.67 44.43 4.97
N ALA A 649 1.01 45.49 5.46
CA ALA A 649 1.68 46.56 6.21
C ALA A 649 2.21 46.11 7.58
N ALA A 650 1.63 45.05 8.16
CA ALA A 650 2.07 44.42 9.41
C ALA A 650 3.27 43.47 9.22
N GLY A 651 3.77 43.31 7.99
CA GLY A 651 4.98 42.55 7.68
C GLY A 651 4.76 41.12 7.17
N ILE A 652 3.52 40.73 6.86
CA ILE A 652 3.25 39.46 6.17
C ILE A 652 3.78 39.55 4.73
N ASP A 653 4.57 38.55 4.31
CA ASP A 653 5.09 38.49 2.94
C ASP A 653 3.97 38.23 1.93
N ARG A 654 4.17 38.66 0.68
CA ARG A 654 3.15 38.49 -0.37
C ARG A 654 2.91 37.03 -0.72
N ALA A 655 3.95 36.18 -0.67
CA ALA A 655 3.77 34.75 -0.91
C ALA A 655 2.94 34.10 0.21
N ASP A 656 3.22 34.44 1.46
CA ASP A 656 2.48 33.94 2.63
C ASP A 656 1.02 34.44 2.65
N PHE A 657 0.79 35.67 2.20
CA PHE A 657 -0.56 36.21 2.02
C PHE A 657 -1.35 35.46 0.94
N THR A 658 -0.72 35.16 -0.21
CA THR A 658 -1.34 34.36 -1.28
C THR A 658 -1.61 32.93 -0.82
N LEU A 659 -0.66 32.32 -0.09
CA LEU A 659 -0.82 30.99 0.51
C LEU A 659 -2.01 30.91 1.47
N ALA A 660 -2.19 31.94 2.32
CA ALA A 660 -3.32 32.01 3.23
C ALA A 660 -4.68 32.11 2.50
N LEU A 661 -4.72 32.63 1.27
CA LEU A 661 -5.92 32.68 0.44
C LEU A 661 -6.20 31.37 -0.31
N LEU A 662 -5.18 30.55 -0.58
CA LEU A 662 -5.33 29.24 -1.22
C LEU A 662 -6.07 28.20 -0.35
N GLY A 663 -6.20 28.46 0.95
CA GLY A 663 -6.91 27.59 1.90
C GLY A 663 -8.41 27.88 2.09
N ASP A 664 -9.01 28.76 1.28
CA ASP A 664 -10.43 29.16 1.39
C ASP A 664 -11.36 28.17 0.64
N ALA A 665 -12.49 27.77 1.25
CA ALA A 665 -13.34 26.67 0.80
C ALA A 665 -13.99 26.89 -0.57
N GLY A 666 -14.27 28.13 -0.95
CA GLY A 666 -14.89 28.49 -2.25
C GLY A 666 -13.99 28.23 -3.47
N LEU A 667 -12.67 28.20 -3.29
CA LEU A 667 -11.72 27.80 -4.34
C LEU A 667 -11.64 26.28 -4.50
N GLY A 668 -12.00 25.50 -3.49
CA GLY A 668 -11.88 24.03 -3.53
C GLY A 668 -12.68 23.39 -4.67
N ARG A 669 -13.85 23.94 -4.99
CA ARG A 669 -14.83 23.31 -5.90
C ARG A 669 -14.57 23.55 -7.38
N ALA A 670 -14.28 24.79 -7.80
CA ALA A 670 -13.91 25.12 -9.19
C ALA A 670 -12.55 24.53 -9.62
N VAL A 671 -11.70 24.19 -8.64
CA VAL A 671 -10.39 23.58 -8.83
C VAL A 671 -10.50 22.10 -9.14
N ILE A 672 -11.42 21.38 -8.48
CA ILE A 672 -11.58 19.93 -8.68
C ILE A 672 -12.14 19.65 -10.08
N ASP A 673 -13.14 20.41 -10.52
CA ASP A 673 -13.72 20.32 -11.87
C ASP A 673 -12.67 20.57 -12.97
N THR A 674 -11.78 21.57 -12.79
CA THR A 674 -10.80 21.97 -13.82
C THR A 674 -9.55 21.09 -13.82
N ALA A 675 -9.07 20.68 -12.63
CA ALA A 675 -7.91 19.81 -12.49
C ALA A 675 -8.17 18.41 -13.04
N PHE A 676 -9.39 17.90 -12.86
CA PHE A 676 -9.80 16.59 -13.38
C PHE A 676 -10.09 16.63 -14.89
N HIS A 677 -10.78 17.67 -15.40
CA HIS A 677 -10.97 17.85 -16.85
C HIS A 677 -9.65 17.90 -17.64
N HIS A 678 -8.59 18.49 -17.08
CA HIS A 678 -7.29 18.52 -17.76
C HIS A 678 -6.51 17.19 -17.65
N SER A 679 -6.85 16.34 -16.67
CA SER A 679 -6.24 15.04 -16.46
C SER A 679 -6.97 13.91 -17.22
N ALA A 680 -8.30 13.93 -17.31
CA ALA A 680 -9.12 12.85 -17.87
C ALA A 680 -9.59 13.11 -19.32
N ALA A 681 -10.13 14.29 -19.64
CA ALA A 681 -10.71 14.56 -20.97
C ALA A 681 -9.68 14.56 -22.12
N GLY A 682 -8.39 14.67 -21.80
CA GLY A 682 -7.30 14.56 -22.77
C GLY A 682 -6.76 13.14 -22.98
N ILE A 683 -7.02 12.23 -22.04
CA ILE A 683 -6.37 10.92 -21.97
C ILE A 683 -7.35 9.80 -22.36
N GLU A 684 -8.60 9.76 -21.89
CA GLU A 684 -9.37 8.51 -21.97
C GLU A 684 -10.14 8.30 -23.28
N ALA A 685 -10.91 9.27 -23.80
CA ALA A 685 -11.72 9.02 -25.01
C ALA A 685 -10.87 8.82 -26.29
N GLY A 686 -9.76 9.56 -26.42
CA GLY A 686 -8.84 9.48 -27.56
C GLY A 686 -7.95 8.24 -27.51
N ASP A 687 -7.38 7.95 -26.33
CA ASP A 687 -6.48 6.81 -26.17
C ASP A 687 -7.23 5.48 -26.02
N SER A 688 -8.50 5.47 -25.59
CA SER A 688 -9.35 4.25 -25.59
C SER A 688 -9.62 3.76 -27.00
N ALA A 689 -9.98 4.67 -27.91
CA ALA A 689 -10.13 4.32 -29.32
C ALA A 689 -8.80 3.79 -29.87
N LEU A 690 -7.72 4.54 -29.68
CA LEU A 690 -6.41 4.16 -30.18
C LEU A 690 -5.93 2.81 -29.60
N ALA A 691 -6.01 2.59 -28.29
CA ALA A 691 -5.64 1.34 -27.61
C ALA A 691 -6.42 0.15 -28.17
N PHE A 692 -7.74 0.28 -28.27
CA PHE A 692 -8.61 -0.76 -28.82
C PHE A 692 -8.23 -1.10 -30.26
N HIS A 693 -7.96 -0.09 -31.09
CA HIS A 693 -7.56 -0.29 -32.49
C HIS A 693 -6.17 -0.89 -32.64
N LEU A 694 -5.19 -0.46 -31.85
CA LEU A 694 -3.84 -1.02 -31.85
C LEU A 694 -3.88 -2.51 -31.46
N LEU A 695 -4.56 -2.83 -30.36
CA LEU A 695 -4.69 -4.20 -29.89
C LEU A 695 -5.46 -5.07 -30.87
N ARG A 696 -6.65 -4.65 -31.30
CA ARG A 696 -7.47 -5.42 -32.25
C ARG A 696 -6.74 -5.62 -33.59
N GLY A 697 -6.02 -4.60 -34.05
CA GLY A 697 -5.21 -4.62 -35.25
C GLY A 697 -4.02 -5.60 -35.18
N VAL A 698 -3.36 -5.68 -34.03
CA VAL A 698 -2.20 -6.58 -33.81
C VAL A 698 -2.65 -8.00 -33.44
N LEU A 699 -3.70 -8.15 -32.63
CA LEU A 699 -4.23 -9.42 -32.13
C LEU A 699 -5.14 -10.12 -33.15
N GLY A 700 -5.78 -9.38 -34.05
CA GLY A 700 -6.75 -9.93 -35.01
C GLY A 700 -7.99 -10.55 -34.33
N ARG A 701 -8.26 -10.16 -33.09
CA ARG A 701 -9.43 -10.44 -32.25
C ARG A 701 -9.68 -9.22 -31.36
N ASP A 702 -10.85 -9.13 -30.75
CA ASP A 702 -11.09 -8.11 -29.74
C ASP A 702 -10.16 -8.37 -28.52
N PRO A 703 -9.61 -7.32 -27.90
CA PRO A 703 -8.77 -7.46 -26.70
C PRO A 703 -9.58 -8.00 -25.52
N ASP A 704 -8.91 -8.59 -24.55
CA ASP A 704 -9.49 -8.74 -23.21
C ASP A 704 -9.32 -7.45 -22.38
N ALA A 705 -10.03 -7.36 -21.26
CA ALA A 705 -10.07 -6.14 -20.45
C ALA A 705 -8.69 -5.74 -19.90
N GLY A 706 -7.85 -6.72 -19.54
CA GLY A 706 -6.50 -6.45 -19.05
C GLY A 706 -5.57 -5.95 -20.15
N GLU A 707 -5.59 -6.61 -21.32
CA GLU A 707 -4.84 -6.16 -22.52
C GLU A 707 -5.19 -4.72 -22.89
N PHE A 708 -6.49 -4.36 -22.84
CA PHE A 708 -6.98 -3.03 -23.12
C PHE A 708 -6.49 -1.99 -22.10
N THR A 709 -6.63 -2.29 -20.80
CA THR A 709 -6.20 -1.41 -19.70
C THR A 709 -4.70 -1.16 -19.73
N ASP A 710 -3.89 -2.19 -19.98
CA ASP A 710 -2.42 -2.06 -20.06
C ASP A 710 -2.00 -1.14 -21.22
N ALA A 711 -2.62 -1.30 -22.39
CA ALA A 711 -2.35 -0.45 -23.54
C ALA A 711 -2.80 0.99 -23.31
N LEU A 712 -3.95 1.18 -22.66
CA LEU A 712 -4.48 2.49 -22.31
C LEU A 712 -3.54 3.21 -21.33
N HIS A 713 -3.10 2.55 -20.26
CA HIS A 713 -2.12 3.09 -19.31
C HIS A 713 -0.78 3.41 -19.97
N ALA A 714 -0.32 2.61 -20.92
CA ALA A 714 0.92 2.89 -21.64
C ALA A 714 0.82 4.16 -22.49
N LEU A 715 -0.29 4.34 -23.21
CA LEU A 715 -0.55 5.54 -24.01
C LEU A 715 -0.73 6.77 -23.11
N ALA A 716 -1.51 6.65 -22.05
CA ALA A 716 -1.70 7.68 -21.02
C ALA A 716 -0.38 8.09 -20.34
N GLY A 717 0.52 7.13 -20.12
CA GLY A 717 1.87 7.33 -19.61
C GLY A 717 2.84 7.99 -20.60
N GLY A 718 2.38 8.34 -21.80
CA GLY A 718 3.14 9.04 -22.83
C GLY A 718 4.06 8.14 -23.67
N LEU A 719 3.88 6.80 -23.63
CA LEU A 719 4.57 5.94 -24.59
C LEU A 719 4.07 6.24 -26.00
N ALA A 720 4.99 6.19 -26.97
CA ALA A 720 4.59 6.34 -28.35
C ALA A 720 3.76 5.11 -28.77
N PRO A 721 2.70 5.26 -29.57
CA PRO A 721 1.89 4.15 -30.07
C PRO A 721 2.70 3.03 -30.76
N GLY A 722 3.83 3.38 -31.38
CA GLY A 722 4.77 2.42 -31.95
C GLY A 722 5.42 1.52 -30.91
N ASP A 723 5.79 2.05 -29.74
CA ASP A 723 6.43 1.29 -28.66
C ASP A 723 5.43 0.34 -27.98
N VAL A 724 4.17 0.77 -27.83
CA VAL A 724 3.07 -0.09 -27.35
C VAL A 724 2.88 -1.27 -28.30
N VAL A 725 2.87 -1.00 -29.61
CA VAL A 725 2.76 -2.03 -30.63
C VAL A 725 3.97 -2.96 -30.66
N ASP A 726 5.20 -2.46 -30.51
CA ASP A 726 6.41 -3.29 -30.46
C ASP A 726 6.35 -4.28 -29.27
N GLY A 727 5.91 -3.82 -28.09
CA GLY A 727 5.70 -4.68 -26.92
C GLY A 727 4.68 -5.82 -27.18
N ILE A 728 3.61 -5.52 -27.92
CA ILE A 728 2.58 -6.51 -28.28
C ILE A 728 3.07 -7.45 -29.39
N MET A 729 3.87 -6.96 -30.36
CA MET A 729 4.39 -7.77 -31.46
C MET A 729 5.37 -8.85 -31.00
N ASP A 730 6.09 -8.64 -29.89
CA ASP A 730 7.02 -9.60 -29.28
C ASP A 730 6.33 -10.72 -28.48
N ALA A 731 5.11 -10.49 -27.97
CA ALA A 731 4.33 -11.44 -27.16
C ALA A 731 3.58 -12.52 -27.97
N GLY A 732 3.62 -12.44 -29.31
CA GLY A 732 3.21 -13.51 -30.21
C GLY A 732 1.85 -13.30 -30.90
N ASN A 733 1.87 -12.73 -32.11
CA ASN A 733 0.80 -12.92 -33.10
C ASN A 733 1.24 -12.72 -34.58
N ARG A 734 0.28 -12.86 -35.51
CA ARG A 734 0.32 -13.05 -36.98
C ARG A 734 1.15 -12.07 -37.86
N LEU A 735 1.69 -10.98 -37.34
CA LEU A 735 2.44 -9.96 -38.10
C LEU A 735 3.98 -10.10 -38.00
N ARG A 736 4.50 -11.30 -37.74
CA ARG A 736 5.94 -11.55 -37.47
C ARG A 736 6.91 -10.90 -38.49
N PRO A 737 8.05 -10.35 -38.03
CA PRO A 737 9.16 -9.95 -38.89
C PRO A 737 9.76 -11.20 -39.57
N GLY A 738 9.44 -11.42 -40.86
CA GLY A 738 10.09 -12.47 -41.66
C GLY A 738 9.27 -13.17 -42.74
N GLN A 739 7.97 -12.92 -42.87
CA GLN A 739 7.11 -13.58 -43.87
C GLN A 739 6.62 -12.59 -44.93
N GLY A 740 7.47 -12.21 -45.90
CA GLY A 740 7.07 -11.40 -47.08
C GLY A 740 7.76 -10.03 -47.22
N SER A 741 7.52 -9.38 -48.36
CA SER A 741 8.05 -8.05 -48.69
C SER A 741 7.42 -6.93 -47.84
N ASN A 742 8.00 -5.73 -47.85
CA ASN A 742 7.39 -4.57 -47.18
C ASN A 742 5.98 -4.27 -47.70
N ALA A 743 5.73 -4.51 -48.99
CA ALA A 743 4.39 -4.37 -49.56
C ALA A 743 3.41 -5.42 -48.99
N ASP A 744 3.85 -6.67 -48.86
CA ASP A 744 3.02 -7.74 -48.27
C ASP A 744 2.70 -7.46 -46.79
N PHE A 745 3.63 -6.84 -46.07
CA PHE A 745 3.41 -6.42 -44.68
C PHE A 745 2.36 -5.31 -44.59
N VAL A 746 2.52 -4.23 -45.36
CA VAL A 746 1.58 -3.10 -45.37
C VAL A 746 0.17 -3.56 -45.77
N SER A 747 0.05 -4.38 -46.81
CA SER A 747 -1.26 -4.87 -47.26
C SER A 747 -1.98 -5.69 -46.19
N ARG A 748 -1.27 -6.54 -45.43
CA ARG A 748 -1.87 -7.28 -44.31
C ARG A 748 -2.26 -6.38 -43.15
N ALA A 749 -1.47 -5.36 -42.84
CA ALA A 749 -1.83 -4.39 -41.80
C ALA A 749 -3.13 -3.65 -42.17
N TYR A 750 -3.29 -3.23 -43.43
CA TYR A 750 -4.53 -2.63 -43.93
C TYR A 750 -5.73 -3.59 -43.84
N GLU A 751 -5.56 -4.85 -44.26
CA GLU A 751 -6.64 -5.85 -44.18
C GLU A 751 -7.04 -6.15 -42.74
N MET A 752 -6.09 -6.19 -41.80
CA MET A 752 -6.36 -6.48 -40.39
C MET A 752 -6.96 -5.31 -39.63
N ILE A 753 -6.48 -4.08 -39.88
CA ILE A 753 -6.88 -2.89 -39.12
C ILE A 753 -8.12 -2.23 -39.74
N LEU A 754 -8.16 -2.12 -41.07
CA LEU A 754 -9.21 -1.39 -41.80
C LEU A 754 -10.18 -2.31 -42.55
N GLY A 755 -9.94 -3.63 -42.55
CA GLY A 755 -10.81 -4.59 -43.23
C GLY A 755 -10.78 -4.53 -44.76
N ARG A 756 -9.81 -3.82 -45.36
CA ARG A 756 -9.68 -3.62 -46.82
C ARG A 756 -8.23 -3.61 -47.28
N ALA A 757 -8.01 -3.72 -48.58
CA ALA A 757 -6.68 -3.53 -49.17
C ALA A 757 -6.28 -2.04 -49.21
N PRO A 758 -4.97 -1.71 -49.16
CA PRO A 758 -4.49 -0.34 -49.38
C PRO A 758 -4.71 0.09 -50.84
N ASP A 759 -4.91 1.39 -51.07
CA ASP A 759 -4.80 1.96 -52.40
C ASP A 759 -3.33 2.10 -52.83
N ASP A 760 -3.10 2.35 -54.12
CA ASP A 760 -1.75 2.38 -54.72
C ASP A 760 -0.86 3.46 -54.06
N ASP A 761 -1.42 4.60 -53.68
CA ASP A 761 -0.68 5.73 -53.10
C ASP A 761 -0.34 5.47 -51.62
N GLY A 762 -1.29 4.95 -50.84
CA GLY A 762 -1.08 4.56 -49.44
C GLY A 762 -0.07 3.42 -49.30
N LEU A 763 -0.14 2.41 -50.18
CA LEU A 763 0.85 1.33 -50.21
C LEU A 763 2.25 1.87 -50.54
N ALA A 764 2.35 2.78 -51.52
CA ALA A 764 3.63 3.37 -51.91
C ALA A 764 4.25 4.22 -50.79
N ASP A 765 3.44 5.01 -50.06
CA ASP A 765 3.91 5.87 -48.97
C ASP A 765 4.46 5.05 -47.79
N TRP A 766 3.71 4.06 -47.29
CA TRP A 766 4.16 3.22 -46.18
C TRP A 766 5.39 2.39 -46.53
N VAL A 767 5.47 1.86 -47.75
CA VAL A 767 6.65 1.13 -48.23
C VAL A 767 7.87 2.05 -48.32
N ALA A 768 7.69 3.32 -48.71
CA ALA A 768 8.76 4.31 -48.72
C ALA A 768 9.26 4.64 -47.30
N ARG A 769 8.35 4.78 -46.33
CA ARG A 769 8.70 5.02 -44.91
C ARG A 769 9.48 3.85 -44.30
N LEU A 770 9.07 2.61 -44.56
CA LEU A 770 9.82 1.41 -44.15
C LEU A 770 11.22 1.35 -44.77
N ARG A 771 11.39 1.78 -46.03
CA ARG A 771 12.72 1.89 -46.66
C ARG A 771 13.56 3.04 -46.08
N GLY A 772 12.90 4.06 -45.56
CA GLY A 772 13.50 5.21 -44.88
C GLY A 772 13.90 4.95 -43.43
N GLY A 773 13.62 3.76 -42.88
CA GLY A 773 14.03 3.35 -41.53
C GLY A 773 12.91 3.34 -40.49
N ALA A 774 11.65 3.61 -40.86
CA ALA A 774 10.51 3.42 -39.96
C ALA A 774 10.38 1.94 -39.58
N SER A 775 9.99 1.68 -38.33
CA SER A 775 9.74 0.32 -37.84
C SER A 775 8.42 -0.22 -38.42
N ARG A 776 8.22 -1.53 -38.32
CA ARG A 776 6.93 -2.14 -38.68
C ARG A 776 5.84 -1.76 -37.69
N ALA A 777 6.19 -1.52 -36.43
CA ALA A 777 5.27 -0.99 -35.43
C ALA A 777 4.85 0.45 -35.74
N ASP A 778 5.75 1.30 -36.23
CA ASP A 778 5.41 2.67 -36.66
C ASP A 778 4.35 2.68 -37.77
N VAL A 779 4.41 1.70 -38.68
CA VAL A 779 3.42 1.54 -39.74
C VAL A 779 2.07 1.07 -39.19
N VAL A 780 2.07 0.09 -38.29
CA VAL A 780 0.83 -0.41 -37.67
C VAL A 780 0.18 0.68 -36.81
N ALA A 781 0.96 1.36 -35.98
CA ALA A 781 0.53 2.51 -35.20
C ALA A 781 -0.03 3.63 -36.08
N GLY A 782 0.64 3.93 -37.20
CA GLY A 782 0.19 4.97 -38.14
C GLY A 782 -1.10 4.63 -38.88
N ILE A 783 -1.38 3.35 -39.15
CA ILE A 783 -2.65 2.91 -39.76
C ILE A 783 -3.76 2.87 -38.70
N ALA A 784 -3.48 2.34 -37.51
CA ALA A 784 -4.44 2.24 -36.41
C ALA A 784 -4.82 3.60 -35.80
N GLY A 785 -3.92 4.59 -35.83
CA GLY A 785 -4.19 5.97 -35.42
C GLY A 785 -4.77 6.85 -36.53
N SER A 786 -5.22 6.27 -37.64
CA SER A 786 -5.87 7.04 -38.71
C SER A 786 -7.34 7.35 -38.37
N ILE A 787 -7.84 8.48 -38.88
CA ILE A 787 -9.27 8.86 -38.75
C ILE A 787 -10.17 7.75 -39.28
N GLU A 788 -9.75 7.06 -40.35
CA GLU A 788 -10.49 5.96 -40.93
C GLU A 788 -10.61 4.75 -39.97
N ALA A 789 -9.55 4.43 -39.23
CA ALA A 789 -9.59 3.38 -38.22
C ALA A 789 -10.55 3.76 -37.07
N ALA A 790 -10.48 5.01 -36.60
CA ALA A 790 -11.36 5.55 -35.57
C ALA A 790 -12.84 5.46 -35.98
N ASP A 791 -13.17 5.91 -37.20
CA ASP A 791 -14.54 5.88 -37.74
C ASP A 791 -15.08 4.45 -37.91
N LEU A 792 -14.23 3.49 -38.28
CA LEU A 792 -14.64 2.11 -38.53
C LEU A 792 -14.90 1.29 -37.27
N GLY A 793 -14.28 1.63 -36.13
CA GLY A 793 -14.43 0.85 -34.90
C GLY A 793 -15.02 1.60 -33.71
N ALA A 794 -15.41 2.87 -33.82
CA ALA A 794 -16.14 3.56 -32.75
C ALA A 794 -17.38 2.79 -32.27
N ALA A 795 -18.19 2.27 -33.20
CA ALA A 795 -19.34 1.42 -32.85
C ALA A 795 -18.91 0.08 -32.24
N ALA A 796 -17.81 -0.51 -32.72
CA ALA A 796 -17.30 -1.77 -32.20
C ALA A 796 -16.71 -1.62 -30.79
N LEU A 797 -16.03 -0.51 -30.50
CA LEU A 797 -15.52 -0.14 -29.18
C LEU A 797 -16.68 0.06 -28.21
N ARG A 798 -17.68 0.88 -28.59
CA ARG A 798 -18.86 1.09 -27.75
C ARG A 798 -19.58 -0.22 -27.44
N ASP A 799 -19.81 -1.06 -28.45
CA ASP A 799 -20.49 -2.34 -28.27
C ASP A 799 -19.64 -3.31 -27.42
N TRP A 800 -18.31 -3.28 -27.57
CA TRP A 800 -17.38 -4.08 -26.76
C TRP A 800 -17.30 -3.61 -25.31
N MET A 801 -17.25 -2.30 -25.07
CA MET A 801 -17.28 -1.69 -23.73
C MET A 801 -18.55 -2.09 -22.98
N ARG A 802 -19.72 -1.88 -23.60
CA ARG A 802 -21.00 -2.30 -23.01
C ARG A 802 -21.12 -3.81 -22.80
N ALA A 803 -20.44 -4.62 -23.63
CA ALA A 803 -20.42 -6.06 -23.46
C ALA A 803 -19.60 -6.51 -22.24
N GLN A 804 -18.73 -5.65 -21.69
CA GLN A 804 -18.08 -5.92 -20.41
C GLN A 804 -19.09 -5.89 -19.26
N GLY A 805 -20.22 -5.18 -19.43
CA GLY A 805 -21.25 -4.94 -18.40
C GLY A 805 -21.17 -3.51 -17.86
N PRO A 806 -22.20 -3.04 -17.12
CA PRO A 806 -22.09 -1.78 -16.41
C PRO A 806 -20.99 -1.90 -15.36
N ASP A 807 -20.15 -0.87 -15.25
CA ASP A 807 -19.09 -0.79 -14.25
C ASP A 807 -19.63 -0.11 -13.00
N ASP A 808 -19.61 1.21 -12.93
CA ASP A 808 -20.09 1.92 -11.76
C ASP A 808 -21.52 2.44 -11.91
N ARG A 809 -22.16 2.64 -10.76
CA ARG A 809 -23.47 3.24 -10.66
C ARG A 809 -23.43 4.42 -9.71
N LEU A 810 -23.62 5.63 -10.23
CA LEU A 810 -23.46 6.88 -9.50
C LEU A 810 -24.80 7.62 -9.35
N GLU A 811 -25.22 7.86 -8.11
CA GLU A 811 -26.42 8.60 -7.75
C GLU A 811 -26.05 9.81 -6.88
N GLY A 812 -26.15 11.02 -7.43
CA GLY A 812 -25.79 12.24 -6.70
C GLY A 812 -26.74 12.55 -5.55
N GLY A 813 -28.03 12.20 -5.66
CA GLY A 813 -29.02 12.60 -4.68
C GLY A 813 -29.30 14.11 -4.66
N ALA A 814 -29.81 14.63 -3.55
CA ALA A 814 -30.37 15.98 -3.48
C ALA A 814 -29.33 17.07 -3.21
N GLY A 815 -29.14 18.01 -4.15
CA GLY A 815 -28.21 19.12 -4.02
C GLY A 815 -27.53 19.47 -5.35
N ASP A 816 -26.43 20.23 -5.29
CA ASP A 816 -25.62 20.55 -6.45
C ASP A 816 -24.39 19.61 -6.54
N ASN A 817 -24.50 18.53 -7.32
CA ASN A 817 -23.47 17.47 -7.35
C ASN A 817 -22.62 17.46 -8.61
N VAL A 818 -21.44 16.84 -8.51
CA VAL A 818 -20.50 16.58 -9.59
C VAL A 818 -20.18 15.07 -9.62
N LEU A 819 -20.31 14.45 -10.78
CA LEU A 819 -20.19 13.02 -11.00
C LEU A 819 -19.15 12.76 -12.10
N ALA A 820 -18.28 11.77 -11.87
CA ALA A 820 -17.37 11.25 -12.88
C ALA A 820 -17.37 9.71 -12.86
N GLY A 821 -17.63 9.07 -13.99
CA GLY A 821 -17.67 7.60 -14.11
C GLY A 821 -16.28 6.98 -14.09
N GLY A 822 -15.38 7.49 -14.94
CA GLY A 822 -14.04 6.97 -15.11
C GLY A 822 -13.93 6.01 -16.29
N LEU A 823 -13.25 4.88 -16.08
CA LEU A 823 -13.07 3.88 -17.12
C LEU A 823 -14.31 2.99 -17.22
N TRP A 824 -14.43 2.30 -18.36
CA TRP A 824 -15.53 1.36 -18.63
C TRP A 824 -16.90 2.05 -18.76
N ALA A 825 -17.98 1.27 -18.62
CA ALA A 825 -19.32 1.72 -18.98
C ALA A 825 -20.17 1.98 -17.75
N ASP A 826 -20.38 3.25 -17.42
CA ASP A 826 -20.98 3.65 -16.16
C ASP A 826 -22.47 3.95 -16.27
N THR A 827 -23.12 3.99 -15.12
CA THR A 827 -24.55 4.32 -14.99
C THR A 827 -24.74 5.52 -14.07
N PHE A 828 -25.05 6.67 -14.65
CA PHE A 828 -25.42 7.89 -13.93
C PHE A 828 -26.92 7.91 -13.65
N VAL A 829 -27.30 8.10 -12.39
CA VAL A 829 -28.67 7.96 -11.90
C VAL A 829 -29.18 9.31 -11.42
N PHE A 830 -30.35 9.70 -11.94
CA PHE A 830 -31.01 10.93 -11.54
C PHE A 830 -32.47 10.66 -11.25
N ALA A 831 -32.92 11.00 -10.04
CA ALA A 831 -34.32 10.92 -9.66
C ALA A 831 -34.98 12.30 -9.68
N GLN A 832 -36.25 12.35 -10.10
CA GLN A 832 -37.05 13.59 -10.06
C GLN A 832 -37.13 14.18 -8.65
N ALA A 833 -37.01 13.34 -7.62
CA ALA A 833 -37.10 13.74 -6.21
C ALA A 833 -35.83 14.44 -5.69
N ASP A 834 -34.69 14.31 -6.37
CA ASP A 834 -33.40 14.82 -5.92
C ASP A 834 -33.38 16.36 -5.88
N GLY A 835 -33.88 17.00 -6.94
CA GLY A 835 -33.76 18.45 -7.12
C GLY A 835 -32.31 18.91 -7.30
N GLY A 836 -32.10 20.22 -7.45
CA GLY A 836 -30.75 20.80 -7.58
C GLY A 836 -30.10 20.56 -8.95
N ARG A 837 -28.79 20.80 -9.04
CA ARG A 837 -28.04 20.73 -10.29
C ARG A 837 -26.96 19.64 -10.26
N GLN A 838 -27.01 18.73 -11.23
CA GLN A 838 -26.12 17.59 -11.37
C GLN A 838 -25.16 17.83 -12.54
N ARG A 839 -23.86 17.58 -12.37
CA ARG A 839 -22.85 17.78 -13.42
C ARG A 839 -22.10 16.48 -13.68
N VAL A 840 -22.17 15.96 -14.89
CA VAL A 840 -21.40 14.79 -15.33
C VAL A 840 -20.20 15.28 -16.12
N LEU A 841 -18.99 14.87 -15.72
CA LEU A 841 -17.74 15.39 -16.27
C LEU A 841 -17.22 14.60 -17.48
N ASP A 842 -17.56 13.32 -17.57
CA ASP A 842 -17.03 12.31 -18.48
C ASP A 842 -18.18 11.38 -18.93
N LEU A 843 -19.12 11.90 -19.71
CA LEU A 843 -20.15 11.04 -20.30
C LEU A 843 -19.66 10.51 -21.65
N GLU A 844 -19.33 9.23 -21.72
CA GLU A 844 -18.93 8.54 -22.92
C GLU A 844 -20.09 7.87 -23.68
N PRO A 845 -19.92 7.55 -24.98
CA PRO A 845 -20.96 6.89 -25.78
C PRO A 845 -21.38 5.51 -25.30
N TRP A 846 -20.61 4.88 -24.42
CA TRP A 846 -20.92 3.56 -23.86
C TRP A 846 -21.66 3.63 -22.53
N ASP A 847 -21.68 4.78 -21.86
CA ASP A 847 -22.38 4.97 -20.60
C ASP A 847 -23.89 4.99 -20.75
N VAL A 848 -24.53 4.95 -19.59
CA VAL A 848 -25.96 4.94 -19.41
C VAL A 848 -26.38 6.04 -18.44
N VAL A 849 -27.43 6.76 -18.83
CA VAL A 849 -28.13 7.73 -18.00
C VAL A 849 -29.49 7.16 -17.61
N GLU A 850 -29.71 6.92 -16.33
CA GLU A 850 -30.98 6.47 -15.79
C GLU A 850 -31.77 7.66 -15.21
N LEU A 851 -32.99 7.85 -15.71
CA LEU A 851 -33.92 8.90 -15.27
C LEU A 851 -35.10 8.26 -14.54
N GLN A 852 -35.20 8.50 -13.24
CA GLN A 852 -36.21 7.90 -12.37
C GLN A 852 -37.33 8.89 -12.04
N GLY A 853 -38.59 8.49 -12.26
CA GLY A 853 -39.76 9.27 -11.80
C GLY A 853 -40.06 10.57 -12.55
N PHE A 854 -39.34 10.89 -13.63
CA PHE A 854 -39.62 12.07 -14.50
C PHE A 854 -40.89 11.92 -15.35
N GLY A 855 -41.43 10.71 -15.48
CA GLY A 855 -42.68 10.45 -16.21
C GLY A 855 -42.56 10.48 -17.75
N TYR A 856 -41.34 10.38 -18.29
CA TYR A 856 -41.12 10.16 -19.73
C TYR A 856 -41.61 8.77 -20.14
N GLY A 857 -42.31 8.67 -21.26
CA GLY A 857 -42.78 7.40 -21.82
C GLY A 857 -41.75 6.70 -22.70
N THR A 858 -40.80 7.46 -23.28
CA THR A 858 -39.70 6.94 -24.11
C THR A 858 -38.44 7.80 -23.95
N ALA A 859 -37.26 7.22 -24.23
CA ALA A 859 -35.99 7.95 -24.22
C ALA A 859 -35.99 9.16 -25.18
N ASP A 860 -36.68 9.07 -26.31
CA ASP A 860 -36.85 10.19 -27.25
C ASP A 860 -37.56 11.39 -26.62
N GLU A 861 -38.47 11.17 -25.67
CA GLU A 861 -39.13 12.26 -24.95
C GLU A 861 -38.17 12.97 -23.98
N ALA A 862 -37.24 12.24 -23.36
CA ALA A 862 -36.18 12.80 -22.52
C ALA A 862 -35.15 13.57 -23.37
N LEU A 863 -34.67 12.97 -24.47
CA LEU A 863 -33.75 13.60 -25.42
C LEU A 863 -34.29 14.92 -25.98
N ALA A 864 -35.60 15.00 -26.26
CA ALA A 864 -36.24 16.22 -26.72
C ALA A 864 -36.22 17.37 -25.69
N ARG A 865 -35.90 17.10 -24.42
CA ARG A 865 -35.71 18.12 -23.37
C ARG A 865 -34.26 18.58 -23.23
N ILE A 866 -33.31 17.91 -23.88
CA ILE A 866 -31.90 18.29 -23.83
C ILE A 866 -31.65 19.45 -24.80
N SER A 867 -30.88 20.43 -24.36
CA SER A 867 -30.49 21.60 -25.15
C SER A 867 -29.00 21.89 -25.05
N GLN A 868 -28.42 22.41 -26.12
CA GLN A 868 -26.99 22.75 -26.16
C GLN A 868 -26.72 24.12 -25.53
N HIS A 869 -25.89 24.17 -24.50
CA HIS A 869 -25.45 25.39 -23.83
C HIS A 869 -23.91 25.51 -23.92
N GLY A 870 -23.41 26.27 -24.90
CA GLY A 870 -21.97 26.35 -25.13
C GLY A 870 -21.41 24.98 -25.56
N ALA A 871 -20.43 24.47 -24.82
CA ALA A 871 -19.88 23.14 -25.06
C ALA A 871 -20.67 22.00 -24.37
N ASP A 872 -21.65 22.33 -23.53
CA ASP A 872 -22.36 21.36 -22.68
C ASP A 872 -23.75 21.03 -23.21
N ALA A 873 -24.20 19.80 -22.99
CA ALA A 873 -25.59 19.39 -23.18
C ALA A 873 -26.33 19.46 -21.84
N VAL A 874 -27.52 20.06 -21.82
CA VAL A 874 -28.26 20.33 -20.57
C VAL A 874 -29.69 19.83 -20.64
N LEU A 875 -30.08 18.99 -19.68
CA LEU A 875 -31.47 18.59 -19.41
C LEU A 875 -31.96 19.36 -18.19
N ALA A 876 -32.93 20.25 -18.36
CA ALA A 876 -33.57 20.95 -17.24
C ALA A 876 -35.08 20.66 -17.24
N ASP A 877 -35.54 19.84 -16.30
CA ASP A 877 -36.96 19.49 -16.19
C ASP A 877 -37.34 19.22 -14.73
N GLN A 878 -38.59 19.54 -14.38
CA GLN A 878 -39.21 19.21 -13.08
C GLN A 878 -38.40 19.56 -11.81
N GLY A 879 -37.48 20.53 -11.89
CA GLY A 879 -36.69 21.01 -10.76
C GLY A 879 -35.29 20.40 -10.62
N VAL A 880 -34.90 19.54 -11.56
CA VAL A 880 -33.53 18.99 -11.68
C VAL A 880 -32.89 19.56 -12.95
N GLU A 881 -31.63 20.01 -12.83
CA GLU A 881 -30.80 20.45 -13.97
C GLU A 881 -29.60 19.50 -14.10
N ILE A 882 -29.53 18.70 -15.16
CA ILE A 882 -28.41 17.80 -15.44
C ILE A 882 -27.57 18.44 -16.55
N VAL A 883 -26.28 18.64 -16.27
CA VAL A 883 -25.29 19.23 -17.19
C VAL A 883 -24.29 18.14 -17.57
N PHE A 884 -24.29 17.74 -18.83
CA PHE A 884 -23.27 16.86 -19.41
C PHE A 884 -22.16 17.73 -19.99
N HIS A 885 -21.03 17.77 -19.30
CA HIS A 885 -19.94 18.70 -19.59
C HIS A 885 -19.21 18.30 -20.87
N HIS A 886 -18.95 19.26 -21.76
CA HIS A 886 -18.27 19.03 -23.04
C HIS A 886 -18.91 17.98 -23.98
N VAL A 887 -20.19 17.68 -23.79
CA VAL A 887 -20.98 16.79 -24.65
C VAL A 887 -21.77 17.58 -25.69
N ASP A 888 -21.70 17.15 -26.95
CA ASP A 888 -22.60 17.61 -28.00
C ASP A 888 -23.96 16.91 -27.85
N ALA A 889 -25.04 17.67 -27.67
CA ALA A 889 -26.39 17.13 -27.55
C ALA A 889 -26.80 16.26 -28.76
N GLY A 890 -26.20 16.47 -29.94
CA GLY A 890 -26.43 15.67 -31.14
C GLY A 890 -25.81 14.27 -31.11
N THR A 891 -24.89 13.98 -30.19
CA THR A 891 -24.26 12.64 -30.05
C THR A 891 -24.99 11.74 -29.06
N LEU A 892 -25.92 12.28 -28.28
CA LEU A 892 -26.75 11.52 -27.33
C LEU A 892 -27.81 10.71 -28.07
N THR A 893 -27.90 9.42 -27.77
CA THR A 893 -28.82 8.48 -28.43
C THR A 893 -29.76 7.80 -27.45
N ALA A 894 -30.91 7.32 -27.95
CA ALA A 894 -31.98 6.77 -27.10
C ALA A 894 -31.55 5.55 -26.27
N ASP A 895 -30.58 4.78 -26.76
CA ASP A 895 -30.01 3.61 -26.07
C ASP A 895 -29.07 3.97 -24.91
N MET A 896 -28.69 5.25 -24.75
CA MET A 896 -28.00 5.73 -23.56
C MET A 896 -28.95 5.99 -22.39
N PHE A 897 -30.28 6.03 -22.62
CA PHE A 897 -31.24 6.42 -21.59
C PHE A 897 -32.09 5.24 -21.10
N ILE A 898 -32.06 5.00 -19.80
CA ILE A 898 -32.98 4.09 -19.10
C ILE A 898 -34.01 4.93 -18.35
N LEU A 899 -35.29 4.53 -18.43
CA LEU A 899 -36.39 5.21 -17.74
C LEU A 899 -37.02 4.25 -16.73
N SER A 900 -37.16 4.67 -15.47
CA SER A 900 -37.70 3.84 -14.38
C SER A 900 -38.70 4.55 -13.47
#